data_AF-A0A7X7W1C3-F1
#
_entry.id   AF-A0A7X7W1C3-F1
#
_cell.length_a   1.000
_cell.length_b   1.000
_cell.length_c   1.000
_cell.angle_alpha   90.00
_cell.angle_beta   90.00
_cell.angle_gamma   90.00
#
_symmetry.space_group_name_H-M   'P 1'
#
loop_
_entity.id
_entity.type
_entity.pdbx_description
1 polymer ?
#
loop_
_entity_poly.entity_id
_entity_poly.type
_entity_poly.pdbx_seq_one_letter_code
_entity_poly.pdbx_strand_id
1 'polypeptide(L)'
;MNPQPISNNVLKVPANQAVMIEGEKPDSLKLLLQGRVEVYISPACTQPGPSDPDGTARSGYRLFDLERDIFVGVGELFAGGQSLMTYTAASDCCFCPYPAQNAHDVEKLIKEHREHGSRVIDSITCLVLEAYRTFESALAYCRTIDGIYRSLCAYYVSLCDAYGSTAVPGHVSETGRSAAALLAEKGITIPAAFSRQFIETAETAGQAIMPEISGLCDKIRYYRQLDGISPNIRNLFFAADAYVTGKHAAEASQCLAEIAEILRRVFGQLEDTMGLLYGTEGKDAYDAFMKAAFEMKEMGLDHAPALDAASYIYEKLKEISSHIASVYKHDTGIDFDYFDHIHSDRMAALSSHVTDESDQGSISVSPDDILSLPEELQNSAAKILEYAEIPEDKATYFLMNLTAFRNLKDKTSADESARAVRKAVSDMFFDIYAAVFRKALRTKDDSRLIRMFLSYGYMDEKLLDISQTMAIYRLAGMNHASDSTVDVYFMPGWLTEIYNMTRDPSVDSFGNDYADTFRELKKMGRLTENDKAAYMNNREDRLDFEISNMVKTNHKLVQGRISQYFPILHRDAAPYDPCRSFVSPSLVCEKLNRILEIDFSLFHRELNYLNAEKGIEKELVMRKVMPDIILMPVYGTRSMMWQEISGRVRSSPGRFILPVFTDENLDEMFVRLAGNFRWELCRTMMGTAWNDITQSSLTSEYADYIQFYRKNRDLTEEAKDKVKALIAKHHNRLREIFTSEYEIWINNESNGNPRLNRVARSIFIKHCPFSRPIRERLEKQPIYKDLLHQFNIQRARKAKELENRYKAYIRAHGSLDPVLQENLDFYRLL
;
A
#
# COMPACT_ATOMS: atom_id res chain seq x y z
N MET A 1 28.34 37.10 25.35
CA MET A 1 29.07 37.65 24.18
C MET A 1 28.26 37.28 22.95
N ASN A 2 27.92 38.26 22.10
CA ASN A 2 27.19 38.00 20.85
C ASN A 2 28.05 37.14 19.92
N PRO A 3 27.59 35.96 19.47
CA PRO A 3 28.26 35.26 18.38
C PRO A 3 27.80 35.88 17.06
N GLN A 4 28.78 36.25 16.22
CA GLN A 4 28.55 36.69 14.84
C GLN A 4 27.96 35.56 13.99
N PRO A 5 27.14 35.87 12.97
CA PRO A 5 26.42 34.89 12.17
C PRO A 5 27.36 34.26 11.12
N ILE A 6 27.56 32.95 11.21
CA ILE A 6 28.20 32.17 10.16
C ILE A 6 27.09 31.77 9.16
N SER A 7 27.15 32.36 7.96
CA SER A 7 26.37 32.08 6.73
C SER A 7 24.87 31.76 6.87
N ASN A 8 24.04 32.77 6.58
CA ASN A 8 22.58 32.71 6.46
C ASN A 8 22.09 31.73 5.38
N ASN A 9 21.77 30.48 5.75
CA ASN A 9 20.73 29.71 5.07
C ASN A 9 19.79 29.13 6.13
N VAL A 10 18.94 30.00 6.70
CA VAL A 10 17.87 29.56 7.60
C VAL A 10 16.84 28.80 6.76
N LEU A 11 16.70 27.50 7.01
CA LEU A 11 15.68 26.66 6.38
C LEU A 11 14.35 26.92 7.09
N LYS A 12 13.35 27.42 6.36
CA LYS A 12 11.99 27.59 6.87
C LYS A 12 11.15 26.39 6.45
N VAL A 13 10.54 25.73 7.42
CA VAL A 13 9.66 24.59 7.21
C VAL A 13 8.25 24.98 7.70
N PRO A 14 7.27 25.13 6.81
CA PRO A 14 5.87 25.37 7.18
C PRO A 14 5.31 24.27 8.09
N ALA A 15 4.29 24.61 8.86
CA ALA A 15 3.53 23.63 9.64
C ALA A 15 3.04 22.45 8.76
N ASN A 16 3.02 21.26 9.36
CA ASN A 16 2.66 19.96 8.77
C ASN A 16 3.60 19.44 7.67
N GLN A 17 4.78 20.04 7.47
CA GLN A 17 5.80 19.48 6.57
C GLN A 17 6.83 18.64 7.31
N ALA A 18 7.26 17.54 6.68
CA ALA A 18 8.32 16.67 7.20
C ALA A 18 9.68 17.36 7.11
N VAL A 19 10.45 17.30 8.20
CA VAL A 19 11.82 17.80 8.34
C VAL A 19 12.82 16.69 8.00
N MET A 20 12.47 15.45 8.35
CA MET A 20 13.23 14.23 8.10
C MET A 20 12.26 13.04 8.25
N ILE A 21 12.36 12.06 7.35
CA ILE A 21 11.45 10.92 7.31
C ILE A 21 12.20 9.64 7.74
N GLU A 22 11.53 8.78 8.53
CA GLU A 22 12.06 7.49 8.96
C GLU A 22 12.59 6.67 7.76
N GLY A 23 13.79 6.09 7.91
CA GLY A 23 14.46 5.31 6.89
C GLY A 23 15.23 6.12 5.82
N GLU A 24 15.06 7.44 5.74
CA GLU A 24 15.87 8.30 4.87
C GLU A 24 17.29 8.50 5.43
N LYS A 25 18.27 8.71 4.54
CA LYS A 25 19.62 9.09 4.97
C LYS A 25 19.67 10.58 5.30
N PRO A 26 20.14 10.99 6.49
CA PRO A 26 20.29 12.40 6.81
C PRO A 26 21.26 13.07 5.83
N ASP A 27 20.80 14.15 5.20
CA ASP A 27 21.59 14.97 4.27
C ASP A 27 22.38 16.07 5.00
N SER A 28 21.90 16.45 6.18
CA SER A 28 22.42 17.52 7.02
C SER A 28 21.92 17.38 8.46
N LEU A 29 22.70 17.93 9.39
CA LEU A 29 22.29 18.12 10.78
C LEU A 29 21.53 19.44 10.93
N LYS A 30 20.31 19.42 11.48
CA LYS A 30 19.42 20.60 11.49
C LYS A 30 19.19 21.09 12.92
N LEU A 31 19.69 22.29 13.26
CA LEU A 31 19.45 22.91 14.57
C LEU A 31 18.12 23.68 14.58
N LEU A 32 17.20 23.32 15.46
CA LEU A 32 15.92 24.02 15.61
C LEU A 32 16.09 25.36 16.34
N LEU A 33 15.90 26.48 15.66
CA LEU A 33 16.03 27.84 16.24
C LEU A 33 14.69 28.36 16.77
N GLN A 34 13.61 28.04 16.08
CA GLN A 34 12.25 28.50 16.37
C GLN A 34 11.24 27.50 15.84
N GLY A 35 10.13 27.34 16.56
CA GLY A 35 9.04 26.43 16.21
C GLY A 35 8.98 25.24 17.16
N ARG A 36 8.19 24.23 16.78
CA ARG A 36 8.00 22.97 17.50
C ARG A 36 7.95 21.84 16.48
N VAL A 37 8.61 20.74 16.78
CA VAL A 37 8.66 19.56 15.91
C VAL A 37 8.03 18.39 16.65
N GLU A 38 7.12 17.68 16.01
CA GLU A 38 6.54 16.43 16.49
C GLU A 38 7.34 15.24 15.96
N VAL A 39 7.62 14.28 16.84
CA VAL A 39 8.39 13.06 16.51
C VAL A 39 7.43 11.88 16.43
N TYR A 40 7.55 11.07 15.39
CA TYR A 40 6.70 9.92 15.09
C TYR A 40 7.53 8.66 14.86
N ILE A 41 6.97 7.50 15.17
CA ILE A 41 7.57 6.20 14.84
C ILE A 41 6.55 5.26 14.19
N SER A 42 6.96 4.59 13.12
CA SER A 42 6.15 3.54 12.49
C SER A 42 6.37 2.17 13.16
N PRO A 43 5.31 1.40 13.47
CA PRO A 43 5.45 0.00 13.90
C PRO A 43 6.00 -0.90 12.77
N ALA A 44 5.64 -0.62 11.52
CA ALA A 44 6.14 -1.30 10.33
C ALA A 44 7.42 -0.62 9.83
N CYS A 45 8.54 -1.37 9.77
CA CYS A 45 9.80 -0.87 9.25
C CYS A 45 9.74 -0.75 7.72
N THR A 46 9.10 0.31 7.22
CA THR A 46 9.01 0.63 5.79
C THR A 46 9.14 2.12 5.57
N GLN A 47 10.00 2.50 4.62
CA GLN A 47 10.19 3.88 4.19
C GLN A 47 8.86 4.46 3.68
N PRO A 48 8.39 5.61 4.21
CA PRO A 48 7.26 6.32 3.64
C PRO A 48 7.63 6.88 2.26
N GLY A 49 6.73 6.69 1.28
CA GLY A 49 6.79 7.38 -0.01
C GLY A 49 6.56 8.90 0.08
N PRO A 50 6.72 9.64 -1.03
CA PRO A 50 6.73 11.10 -1.01
C PRO A 50 5.35 11.69 -0.72
N SER A 51 5.30 12.54 0.31
CA SER A 51 4.39 13.68 0.55
C SER A 51 2.95 13.52 0.03
N ASP A 52 2.07 13.01 0.89
CA ASP A 52 0.64 13.28 0.80
C ASP A 52 0.36 14.68 1.40
N PRO A 53 -0.16 15.66 0.63
CA PRO A 53 -0.54 16.97 1.15
C PRO A 53 -1.72 16.92 2.14
N ASP A 54 -2.49 15.83 2.15
CA ASP A 54 -3.74 15.69 2.91
C ASP A 54 -3.62 14.77 4.14
N GLY A 55 -2.47 14.72 4.81
CA GLY A 55 -2.39 14.43 6.25
C GLY A 55 -3.18 13.25 6.82
N THR A 56 -3.43 12.17 6.07
CA THR A 56 -4.18 11.00 6.58
C THR A 56 -3.25 10.03 7.34
N ALA A 57 -2.99 10.38 8.60
CA ALA A 57 -3.07 9.57 9.83
C ALA A 57 -2.70 8.06 9.87
N ARG A 58 -2.03 7.47 8.87
CA ARG A 58 -1.31 6.19 9.04
C ARG A 58 0.19 6.37 9.30
N SER A 59 0.66 7.62 9.35
CA SER A 59 2.05 8.02 9.55
C SER A 59 2.53 7.86 11.01
N GLY A 60 2.57 6.62 11.50
CA GLY A 60 3.18 6.27 12.80
C GLY A 60 2.48 6.82 14.05
N TYR A 61 2.98 6.42 15.23
CA TYR A 61 2.54 6.89 16.53
C TYR A 61 3.36 8.13 16.91
N ARG A 62 2.69 9.24 17.24
CA ARG A 62 3.35 10.41 17.81
C ARG A 62 3.97 10.02 19.16
N LEU A 63 5.23 10.37 19.34
CA LEU A 63 5.96 10.12 20.57
C LEU A 63 5.95 11.35 21.50
N PHE A 64 6.59 12.44 21.07
CA PHE A 64 6.81 13.63 21.87
C PHE A 64 7.12 14.86 20.98
N ASP A 65 7.25 16.02 21.62
CA ASP A 65 7.61 17.29 20.98
C ASP A 65 9.07 17.64 21.23
N LEU A 66 9.71 18.23 20.22
CA LEU A 66 11.02 18.87 20.36
C LEU A 66 10.87 20.40 20.38
N GLU A 67 11.63 21.00 21.29
CA GLU A 67 11.71 22.44 21.47
C GLU A 67 13.01 23.02 20.88
N ARG A 68 13.20 24.33 21.06
CA ARG A 68 14.34 25.07 20.51
C ARG A 68 15.68 24.53 21.02
N ASP A 69 16.73 24.81 20.25
CA ASP A 69 18.12 24.45 20.52
C ASP A 69 18.43 22.94 20.48
N ILE A 70 17.53 22.13 19.91
CA ILE A 70 17.75 20.71 19.64
C ILE A 70 18.24 20.50 18.20
N PHE A 71 19.27 19.67 18.05
CA PHE A 71 19.73 19.15 16.78
C PHE A 71 18.93 17.91 16.37
N VAL A 72 18.36 17.96 15.17
CA VAL A 72 17.70 16.83 14.50
C VAL A 72 18.70 16.14 13.58
N GLY A 73 18.76 14.80 13.64
CA GLY A 73 19.64 13.97 12.80
C GLY A 73 20.94 13.50 13.46
N VAL A 74 21.24 13.92 14.70
CA VAL A 74 22.51 13.56 15.35
C VAL A 74 22.57 12.05 15.62
N GLY A 75 21.51 11.49 16.21
CA GLY A 75 21.48 10.08 16.62
C GLY A 75 21.64 9.16 15.41
N GLU A 76 20.95 9.52 14.34
CA GLU A 76 20.90 8.83 13.06
C GLU A 76 22.27 8.79 12.38
N LEU A 77 23.02 9.90 12.41
CA LEU A 77 24.36 10.02 11.83
C LEU A 77 25.41 9.18 12.57
N PHE A 78 25.26 8.98 13.89
CA PHE A 78 26.13 8.11 14.68
C PHE A 78 25.70 6.63 14.68
N ALA A 79 24.40 6.33 14.50
CA ALA A 79 23.85 4.98 14.59
C ALA A 79 23.88 4.15 13.29
N GLY A 80 24.30 4.72 12.15
CA GLY A 80 24.44 3.97 10.89
C GLY A 80 23.81 4.61 9.65
N GLY A 81 23.29 5.84 9.76
CA GLY A 81 23.02 6.71 8.62
C GLY A 81 21.63 6.61 8.00
N GLN A 82 20.67 5.95 8.65
CA GLN A 82 19.23 6.04 8.33
C GLN A 82 18.46 6.66 9.50
N SER A 83 17.40 7.38 9.16
CA SER A 83 16.59 8.07 10.16
C SER A 83 15.78 7.08 10.97
N LEU A 84 15.85 7.18 12.30
CA LEU A 84 15.19 6.25 13.22
C LEU A 84 13.71 6.58 13.43
N MET A 85 13.33 7.84 13.20
CA MET A 85 12.01 8.40 13.48
C MET A 85 11.67 9.44 12.40
N THR A 86 10.39 9.75 12.25
CA THR A 86 9.91 10.83 11.40
C THR A 86 9.73 12.11 12.23
N TYR A 87 10.18 13.24 11.69
CA TYR A 87 10.15 14.54 12.34
C TYR A 87 9.29 15.50 11.51
N THR A 88 8.19 16.00 12.06
CA THR A 88 7.23 16.85 11.36
C THR A 88 7.08 18.20 12.05
N ALA A 89 7.07 19.29 11.30
CA ALA A 89 6.90 20.63 11.87
C ALA A 89 5.47 20.81 12.38
N ALA A 90 5.28 20.95 13.70
CA ALA A 90 3.96 21.21 14.30
C ALA A 90 3.52 22.68 14.19
N SER A 91 4.47 23.56 13.90
CA SER A 91 4.29 25.00 13.64
C SER A 91 5.35 25.44 12.65
N ASP A 92 5.27 26.68 12.15
CA ASP A 92 6.32 27.22 11.28
C ASP A 92 7.68 27.19 11.99
N CYS A 93 8.59 26.36 11.47
CA CYS A 93 9.89 26.08 12.05
C CYS A 93 11.01 26.78 11.27
N CYS A 94 12.05 27.21 11.98
CA CYS A 94 13.29 27.73 11.41
C CYS A 94 14.47 26.86 11.86
N PHE A 95 15.19 26.28 10.91
CA PHE A 95 16.37 25.47 11.16
C PHE A 95 17.65 26.13 10.65
N CYS A 96 18.75 25.89 11.36
CA CYS A 96 20.11 26.12 10.85
C CYS A 96 20.70 24.78 10.39
N PRO A 97 20.86 24.54 9.08
CA PRO A 97 21.42 23.30 8.56
C PRO A 97 22.96 23.32 8.59
N TYR A 98 23.55 22.20 9.00
CA TYR A 98 24.98 21.93 9.00
C TYR A 98 25.22 20.69 8.13
N PRO A 99 26.01 20.77 7.04
CA PRO A 99 26.29 19.62 6.19
C PRO A 99 26.96 18.49 6.98
N ALA A 100 26.35 17.31 7.02
CA ALA A 100 26.90 16.12 7.66
C ALA A 100 26.24 14.87 7.07
N GLN A 101 27.04 13.89 6.67
CA GLN A 101 26.58 12.63 6.08
C GLN A 101 26.95 11.41 6.94
N ASN A 102 27.83 11.59 7.91
CA ASN A 102 28.30 10.53 8.80
C ASN A 102 28.80 11.11 10.13
N ALA A 103 29.06 10.22 11.10
CA ALA A 103 29.60 10.58 12.41
C ALA A 103 30.88 11.43 12.35
N HIS A 104 31.76 11.20 11.37
CA HIS A 104 33.01 11.93 11.23
C HIS A 104 32.78 13.42 10.89
N ASP A 105 31.76 13.72 10.11
CA ASP A 105 31.37 15.09 9.79
C ASP A 105 30.86 15.83 11.04
N VAL A 106 30.11 15.14 11.91
CA VAL A 106 29.64 15.70 13.18
C VAL A 106 30.81 15.93 14.14
N GLU A 107 31.75 15.00 14.24
CA GLU A 107 32.99 15.19 15.03
C GLU A 107 33.81 16.38 14.53
N LYS A 108 33.87 16.58 13.21
CA LYS A 108 34.53 17.74 12.61
C LYS A 108 33.83 19.03 12.98
N LEU A 109 32.49 19.07 12.93
CA LEU A 109 31.70 20.22 13.37
C LEU A 109 31.99 20.58 14.84
N ILE A 110 32.08 19.59 15.72
CA ILE A 110 32.40 19.78 17.15
C ILE A 110 33.82 20.35 17.33
N LYS A 111 34.79 19.92 16.51
CA LYS A 111 36.17 20.44 16.55
C LYS A 111 36.25 21.90 16.10
N GLU A 112 35.48 22.26 15.08
CA GLU A 112 35.43 23.62 14.52
C GLU A 112 34.64 24.58 15.43
N HIS A 113 33.57 24.08 16.05
CA HIS A 113 32.70 24.83 16.96
C HIS A 113 32.49 24.06 18.27
N ARG A 114 33.41 24.26 19.23
CA ARG A 114 33.39 23.53 20.51
C ARG A 114 32.10 23.70 21.32
N GLU A 115 31.41 24.82 21.16
CA GLU A 115 30.11 25.10 21.79
C GLU A 115 28.98 24.19 21.29
N HIS A 116 29.14 23.57 20.11
CA HIS A 116 28.17 22.64 19.54
C HIS A 116 28.28 21.24 20.13
N GLY A 117 29.41 20.90 20.76
CA GLY A 117 29.63 19.59 21.39
C GLY A 117 28.62 19.29 22.50
N SER A 118 28.38 20.25 23.41
CA SER A 118 27.39 20.07 24.46
C SER A 118 25.96 20.06 23.93
N ARG A 119 25.64 20.89 22.93
CA ARG A 119 24.33 20.90 22.28
C ARG A 119 24.01 19.58 21.60
N VAL A 120 25.00 18.96 20.96
CA VAL A 120 24.88 17.60 20.36
C VAL A 120 24.52 16.57 21.43
N ILE A 121 25.20 16.59 22.58
CA ILE A 121 24.90 15.68 23.68
C ILE A 121 23.55 15.95 24.31
N ASP A 122 23.22 17.21 24.59
CA ASP A 122 21.94 17.61 25.16
C ASP A 122 20.78 17.21 24.23
N SER A 123 20.97 17.32 22.90
CA SER A 123 19.99 16.91 21.90
C SER A 123 19.72 15.40 21.92
N ILE A 124 20.76 14.55 21.83
CA ILE A 124 20.57 13.10 21.87
C ILE A 124 20.07 12.64 23.24
N THR A 125 20.53 13.26 24.32
CA THR A 125 20.07 12.95 25.69
C THR A 125 18.59 13.25 25.85
N CYS A 126 18.11 14.40 25.34
CA CYS A 126 16.70 14.75 25.30
C CYS A 126 15.89 13.69 24.54
N LEU A 127 16.33 13.31 23.33
CA LEU A 127 15.69 12.26 22.53
C LEU A 127 15.60 10.92 23.27
N VAL A 128 16.69 10.49 23.92
CA VAL A 128 16.74 9.24 24.70
C VAL A 128 15.75 9.28 25.86
N LEU A 129 15.70 10.38 26.62
CA LEU A 129 14.86 10.49 27.79
C LEU A 129 13.37 10.60 27.43
N GLU A 130 13.00 11.39 26.42
CA GLU A 130 11.61 11.52 25.97
C GLU A 130 11.10 10.26 25.26
N ALA A 131 11.94 9.61 24.45
CA ALA A 131 11.59 8.31 23.85
C ALA A 131 11.38 7.24 24.92
N TYR A 132 12.23 7.20 25.95
CA TYR A 132 12.08 6.25 27.05
C TYR A 132 10.82 6.51 27.88
N ARG A 133 10.51 7.78 28.17
CA ARG A 133 9.27 8.16 28.88
C ARG A 133 8.03 7.72 28.11
N THR A 134 8.04 7.94 26.79
CA THR A 134 6.96 7.50 25.91
C THR A 134 6.84 5.97 25.94
N PHE A 135 7.98 5.26 25.87
CA PHE A 135 8.03 3.81 25.99
C PHE A 135 7.41 3.31 27.30
N GLU A 136 7.73 3.90 28.45
CA GLU A 136 7.14 3.48 29.74
C GLU A 136 5.61 3.63 29.73
N SER A 137 5.11 4.75 29.22
CA SER A 137 3.67 4.99 29.12
C SER A 137 2.96 4.06 28.13
N ALA A 138 3.55 3.85 26.95
CA ALA A 138 3.00 2.98 25.91
C ALA A 138 3.02 1.51 26.35
N LEU A 139 4.10 1.07 27.00
CA LEU A 139 4.21 -0.29 27.54
C LEU A 139 3.19 -0.55 28.65
N ALA A 140 3.00 0.40 29.57
CA ALA A 140 2.00 0.28 30.61
C ALA A 140 0.59 0.14 30.01
N TYR A 141 0.27 0.98 29.02
CA TYR A 141 -1.02 0.95 28.33
C TYR A 141 -1.22 -0.36 27.54
N CYS A 142 -0.22 -0.80 26.78
CA CYS A 142 -0.23 -2.06 26.05
C CYS A 142 -0.45 -3.26 27.00
N ARG A 143 0.21 -3.27 28.18
CA ARG A 143 0.01 -4.31 29.20
C ARG A 143 -1.40 -4.34 29.76
N THR A 144 -2.01 -3.17 29.98
CA THR A 144 -3.41 -3.10 30.42
C THR A 144 -4.35 -3.72 29.39
N ILE A 145 -4.14 -3.41 28.09
CA ILE A 145 -4.99 -3.94 27.02
C ILE A 145 -4.77 -5.45 26.82
N ASP A 146 -3.52 -5.95 26.84
CA ASP A 146 -3.22 -7.39 26.81
C ASP A 146 -3.83 -8.12 28.00
N GLY A 147 -3.75 -7.54 29.21
CA GLY A 147 -4.40 -8.08 30.41
C GLY A 147 -5.91 -8.19 30.25
N ILE A 148 -6.57 -7.14 29.74
CA ILE A 148 -8.01 -7.15 29.44
C ILE A 148 -8.35 -8.27 28.45
N TYR A 149 -7.61 -8.37 27.34
CA TYR A 149 -7.82 -9.42 26.34
C TYR A 149 -7.68 -10.82 26.95
N ARG A 150 -6.61 -11.07 27.73
CA ARG A 150 -6.38 -12.36 28.39
C ARG A 150 -7.47 -12.70 29.41
N SER A 151 -7.92 -11.73 30.20
CA SER A 151 -9.04 -11.89 31.13
C SER A 151 -10.34 -12.23 30.40
N LEU A 152 -10.61 -11.56 29.27
CA LEU A 152 -11.77 -11.85 28.41
C LEU A 152 -11.69 -13.28 27.85
N CYS A 153 -10.52 -13.72 27.36
CA CYS A 153 -10.35 -15.09 26.89
C CYS A 153 -10.52 -16.13 28.01
N ALA A 154 -10.00 -15.87 29.22
CA ALA A 154 -10.18 -16.76 30.36
C ALA A 154 -11.67 -16.87 30.74
N TYR A 155 -12.38 -15.73 30.75
CA TYR A 155 -13.82 -15.68 30.97
C TYR A 155 -14.58 -16.47 29.90
N TYR A 156 -14.22 -16.31 28.63
CA TYR A 156 -14.82 -17.04 27.51
C TYR A 156 -14.69 -18.57 27.67
N VAL A 157 -13.51 -19.06 28.00
CA VAL A 157 -13.31 -20.51 28.21
C VAL A 157 -14.12 -21.02 29.40
N SER A 158 -14.14 -20.27 30.51
CA SER A 158 -14.96 -20.62 31.67
C SER A 158 -16.45 -20.65 31.35
N LEU A 159 -16.91 -19.76 30.47
CA LEU A 159 -18.28 -19.72 29.98
C LEU A 159 -18.59 -20.98 29.15
N CYS A 160 -17.74 -21.32 28.18
CA CYS A 160 -17.89 -22.52 27.37
C CYS A 160 -17.92 -23.80 28.22
N ASP A 161 -17.02 -23.92 29.21
CA ASP A 161 -16.96 -25.07 30.11
C ASP A 161 -18.22 -25.20 30.98
N ALA A 162 -18.80 -24.08 31.40
CA ALA A 162 -20.03 -24.07 32.22
C ALA A 162 -21.28 -24.49 31.44
N TYR A 163 -21.36 -24.13 30.16
CA TYR A 163 -22.55 -24.33 29.32
C TYR A 163 -22.44 -25.46 28.29
N GLY A 164 -21.26 -26.09 28.16
CA GLY A 164 -21.05 -27.22 27.24
C GLY A 164 -20.99 -26.82 25.75
N SER A 165 -20.81 -25.53 25.45
CA SER A 165 -20.65 -25.02 24.09
C SER A 165 -19.30 -25.41 23.48
N THR A 166 -19.24 -25.51 22.16
CA THR A 166 -18.00 -25.81 21.44
C THR A 166 -17.03 -24.63 21.49
N ALA A 167 -15.89 -24.82 22.17
CA ALA A 167 -14.81 -23.85 22.17
C ALA A 167 -14.35 -23.51 20.74
N VAL A 168 -14.29 -22.22 20.40
CA VAL A 168 -13.84 -21.77 19.07
C VAL A 168 -12.36 -22.12 18.87
N PRO A 169 -11.96 -22.74 17.74
CA PRO A 169 -10.55 -23.01 17.45
C PRO A 169 -9.73 -21.71 17.29
N GLY A 170 -8.52 -21.67 17.85
CA GLY A 170 -7.57 -20.56 17.65
C GLY A 170 -7.19 -19.81 18.92
N HIS A 171 -6.68 -18.58 18.74
CA HIS A 171 -6.01 -17.81 19.78
C HIS A 171 -6.88 -17.50 21.01
N VAL A 172 -8.19 -17.29 20.85
CA VAL A 172 -9.11 -16.98 21.96
C VAL A 172 -9.14 -18.13 22.97
N SER A 173 -9.36 -19.37 22.51
CA SER A 173 -9.43 -20.55 23.39
C SER A 173 -8.06 -20.96 23.94
N GLU A 174 -7.00 -20.83 23.15
CA GLU A 174 -5.62 -21.14 23.59
C GLU A 174 -5.15 -20.17 24.68
N THR A 175 -5.31 -18.87 24.43
CA THR A 175 -4.98 -17.81 25.39
C THR A 175 -5.85 -17.94 26.63
N GLY A 176 -7.15 -18.22 26.46
CA GLY A 176 -8.09 -18.37 27.56
C GLY A 176 -7.74 -19.51 28.51
N ARG A 177 -7.38 -20.69 27.98
CA ARG A 177 -6.93 -21.83 28.82
C ARG A 177 -5.66 -21.50 29.59
N SER A 178 -4.69 -20.86 28.96
CA SER A 178 -3.45 -20.44 29.62
C SER A 178 -3.70 -19.41 30.72
N ALA A 179 -4.54 -18.41 30.44
CA ALA A 179 -4.89 -17.36 31.41
C ALA A 179 -5.73 -17.91 32.57
N ALA A 180 -6.68 -18.83 32.32
CA ALA A 180 -7.46 -19.49 33.36
C ALA A 180 -6.58 -20.34 34.30
N ALA A 181 -5.59 -21.06 33.75
CA ALA A 181 -4.63 -21.81 34.57
C ALA A 181 -3.80 -20.89 35.49
N LEU A 182 -3.33 -19.76 34.95
CA LEU A 182 -2.59 -18.75 35.73
C LEU A 182 -3.43 -18.15 36.86
N LEU A 183 -4.71 -17.86 36.60
CA LEU A 183 -5.64 -17.38 37.63
C LEU A 183 -5.86 -18.43 38.73
N ALA A 184 -5.99 -19.70 38.35
CA ALA A 184 -6.13 -20.80 39.29
C ALA A 184 -4.87 -20.97 40.17
N GLU A 185 -3.67 -20.85 39.61
CA GLU A 185 -2.41 -20.86 40.37
C GLU A 185 -2.34 -19.72 41.39
N LYS A 186 -2.91 -18.56 41.06
CA LYS A 186 -3.01 -17.39 41.95
C LYS A 186 -4.18 -17.46 42.93
N GLY A 187 -5.01 -18.51 42.88
CA GLY A 187 -6.19 -18.67 43.73
C GLY A 187 -7.35 -17.72 43.40
N ILE A 188 -7.38 -17.16 42.19
CA ILE A 188 -8.42 -16.25 41.72
C ILE A 188 -9.50 -17.07 41.00
N THR A 189 -10.75 -16.88 41.40
CA THR A 189 -11.90 -17.56 40.79
C THR A 189 -12.52 -16.69 39.70
N ILE A 190 -12.86 -17.31 38.56
CA ILE A 190 -13.53 -16.63 37.44
C ILE A 190 -15.02 -16.52 37.80
N PRO A 191 -15.61 -15.30 37.78
CA PRO A 191 -17.04 -15.12 38.07
C PRO A 191 -17.94 -15.83 37.05
N ALA A 192 -19.13 -16.27 37.47
CA ALA A 192 -20.11 -16.86 36.55
C ALA A 192 -20.81 -15.78 35.68
N ALA A 193 -21.14 -14.63 36.26
CA ALA A 193 -21.68 -13.48 35.54
C ALA A 193 -20.56 -12.56 35.05
N PHE A 194 -20.81 -11.79 33.99
CA PHE A 194 -19.84 -10.84 33.47
C PHE A 194 -19.53 -9.74 34.50
N SER A 195 -18.25 -9.41 34.68
CA SER A 195 -17.80 -8.40 35.64
C SER A 195 -16.67 -7.55 35.05
N ARG A 196 -16.94 -6.27 34.82
CA ARG A 196 -15.91 -5.30 34.36
C ARG A 196 -14.72 -5.25 35.30
N GLN A 197 -14.96 -5.29 36.61
CA GLN A 197 -13.91 -5.28 37.63
C GLN A 197 -12.96 -6.48 37.51
N PHE A 198 -13.49 -7.67 37.20
CA PHE A 198 -12.67 -8.85 36.99
C PHE A 198 -11.84 -8.73 35.70
N ILE A 199 -12.45 -8.25 34.62
CA ILE A 199 -11.76 -8.11 33.33
C ILE A 199 -10.60 -7.10 33.41
N GLU A 200 -10.79 -6.00 34.14
CA GLU A 200 -9.79 -4.94 34.29
C GLU A 200 -8.71 -5.24 35.36
N THR A 201 -8.75 -6.42 36.00
CA THR A 201 -7.72 -6.80 36.99
C THR A 201 -6.39 -7.13 36.30
N ALA A 202 -5.28 -6.60 36.81
CA ALA A 202 -3.94 -6.80 36.24
C ALA A 202 -3.35 -8.21 36.43
N GLU A 203 -4.13 -9.17 36.94
CA GLU A 203 -3.64 -10.47 37.41
C GLU A 203 -3.40 -11.50 36.29
N THR A 204 -3.93 -11.25 35.09
CA THR A 204 -3.81 -12.11 33.90
C THR A 204 -2.76 -11.63 32.91
N ALA A 205 -2.15 -10.46 33.13
CA ALA A 205 -1.09 -9.94 32.28
C ALA A 205 0.03 -10.99 32.16
N GLY A 206 0.36 -11.39 30.93
CA GLY A 206 1.39 -12.42 30.70
C GLY A 206 2.75 -11.98 31.24
N GLN A 207 3.66 -12.93 31.50
CA GLN A 207 5.08 -12.59 31.57
C GLN A 207 5.43 -11.88 30.26
N ALA A 208 5.91 -10.64 30.35
CA ALA A 208 6.16 -9.82 29.18
C ALA A 208 7.03 -10.59 28.19
N ILE A 209 6.55 -10.76 26.95
CA ILE A 209 7.33 -11.32 25.83
C ILE A 209 8.53 -10.41 25.51
N MET A 210 8.50 -9.17 25.99
CA MET A 210 9.61 -8.24 25.90
C MET A 210 10.78 -8.74 26.76
N PRO A 211 11.96 -9.00 26.18
CA PRO A 211 13.13 -9.32 26.99
C PRO A 211 13.32 -8.20 28.00
N GLU A 212 13.56 -8.54 29.27
CA GLU A 212 14.19 -7.58 30.17
C GLU A 212 15.50 -7.16 29.49
N ILE A 213 15.54 -5.94 28.97
CA ILE A 213 16.75 -5.42 28.33
C ILE A 213 17.71 -5.06 29.46
N SER A 214 18.41 -6.10 29.90
CA SER A 214 19.54 -6.04 30.82
C SER A 214 20.38 -4.79 30.54
N GLY A 215 20.43 -3.88 31.52
CA GLY A 215 21.26 -2.68 31.46
C GLY A 215 20.62 -1.42 30.84
N LEU A 216 19.42 -1.47 30.21
CA LEU A 216 18.79 -0.26 29.67
C LEU A 216 18.42 0.72 30.79
N CYS A 217 17.87 0.23 31.90
CA CYS A 217 17.55 1.07 33.06
C CYS A 217 18.79 1.80 33.62
N ASP A 218 19.96 1.16 33.61
CA ASP A 218 21.21 1.77 34.05
C ASP A 218 21.70 2.83 33.05
N LYS A 219 21.59 2.58 31.74
CA LYS A 219 21.87 3.59 30.69
C LYS A 219 20.96 4.81 30.84
N ILE A 220 19.66 4.62 31.03
CA ILE A 220 18.70 5.72 31.23
C ILE A 220 19.00 6.47 32.52
N ARG A 221 19.32 5.75 33.61
CA ARG A 221 19.73 6.38 34.87
C ARG A 221 20.97 7.25 34.65
N TYR A 222 21.95 6.77 33.90
CA TYR A 222 23.13 7.56 33.54
C TYR A 222 22.76 8.85 32.79
N TYR A 223 21.96 8.77 31.73
CA TYR A 223 21.54 9.94 30.96
C TYR A 223 20.69 10.92 31.76
N ARG A 224 19.85 10.43 32.68
CA ARG A 224 19.09 11.28 33.60
C ARG A 224 19.98 12.01 34.60
N GLN A 225 21.02 11.35 35.11
CA GLN A 225 22.02 11.99 35.98
C GLN A 225 22.87 13.00 35.21
N LEU A 226 23.26 12.66 33.97
CA LEU A 226 23.96 13.58 33.07
C LEU A 226 23.11 14.82 32.80
N ASP A 227 21.81 14.65 32.56
CA ASP A 227 20.90 15.77 32.32
C ASP A 227 20.71 16.69 33.54
N GLY A 228 20.77 16.11 34.74
CA GLY A 228 20.69 16.85 36.00
C GLY A 228 21.95 17.67 36.35
N ILE A 229 23.06 17.53 35.63
CA ILE A 229 24.28 18.33 35.85
C ILE A 229 24.06 19.74 35.28
N SER A 230 24.54 20.77 36.01
CA SER A 230 24.43 22.17 35.57
C SER A 230 24.91 22.35 34.12
N PRO A 231 24.14 23.05 33.25
CA PRO A 231 24.48 23.25 31.84
C PRO A 231 25.88 23.83 31.63
N ASN A 232 26.32 24.73 32.52
CA ASN A 232 27.67 25.32 32.45
C ASN A 232 28.78 24.27 32.59
N ILE A 233 28.58 23.27 33.46
CA ILE A 233 29.57 22.20 33.68
C ILE A 233 29.58 21.25 32.48
N ARG A 234 28.41 20.86 31.97
CA ARG A 234 28.30 20.03 30.74
C ARG A 234 28.94 20.72 29.55
N ASN A 235 28.67 22.01 29.36
CA ASN A 235 29.28 22.84 28.31
C ASN A 235 30.80 22.81 28.38
N LEU A 236 31.37 23.03 29.57
CA LEU A 236 32.82 22.99 29.76
C LEU A 236 33.41 21.58 29.53
N PHE A 237 32.72 20.54 29.99
CA PHE A 237 33.18 19.15 29.87
C PHE A 237 33.18 18.67 28.40
N PHE A 238 32.08 18.83 27.67
CA PHE A 238 31.97 18.39 26.28
C PHE A 238 32.71 19.31 25.30
N ALA A 239 32.99 20.57 25.67
CA ALA A 239 33.87 21.43 24.90
C ALA A 239 35.37 21.10 25.10
N ALA A 240 35.74 20.34 26.14
CA ALA A 240 37.13 20.08 26.48
C ALA A 240 37.80 19.10 25.50
N ASP A 241 37.10 18.03 25.11
CA ASP A 241 37.62 17.00 24.23
C ASP A 241 36.55 16.47 23.25
N ALA A 242 36.84 16.61 21.95
CA ALA A 242 35.92 16.23 20.88
C ALA A 242 35.81 14.70 20.71
N TYR A 243 36.85 13.94 21.03
CA TYR A 243 36.82 12.48 20.94
C TYR A 243 35.94 11.88 22.05
N VAL A 244 36.09 12.37 23.28
CA VAL A 244 35.22 11.98 24.41
C VAL A 244 33.77 12.30 24.10
N THR A 245 33.50 13.50 23.58
CA THR A 245 32.15 13.92 23.17
C THR A 245 31.59 13.06 22.05
N GLY A 246 32.38 12.78 21.00
CA GLY A 246 31.97 11.89 19.92
C GLY A 246 31.65 10.47 20.40
N LYS A 247 32.43 9.95 21.37
CA LYS A 247 32.18 8.64 21.96
C LYS A 247 30.89 8.61 22.79
N HIS A 248 30.63 9.63 23.59
CA HIS A 248 29.37 9.78 24.31
C HIS A 248 28.17 9.90 23.37
N ALA A 249 28.30 10.69 22.30
CA ALA A 249 27.25 10.84 21.29
C ALA A 249 26.93 9.48 20.63
N ALA A 250 27.96 8.69 20.29
CA ALA A 250 27.77 7.36 19.71
C ALA A 250 27.03 6.39 20.65
N GLU A 251 27.41 6.36 21.93
CA GLU A 251 26.75 5.50 22.93
C GLU A 251 25.29 5.92 23.20
N ALA A 252 25.02 7.23 23.23
CA ALA A 252 23.67 7.76 23.39
C ALA A 252 22.80 7.44 22.16
N SER A 253 23.38 7.52 20.97
CA SER A 253 22.72 7.19 19.70
C SER A 253 22.38 5.71 19.62
N GLN A 254 23.26 4.83 20.08
CA GLN A 254 22.97 3.40 20.19
C GLN A 254 21.83 3.13 21.20
N CYS A 255 21.83 3.83 22.33
CA CYS A 255 20.73 3.75 23.31
C CYS A 255 19.39 4.21 22.70
N LEU A 256 19.40 5.30 21.92
CA LEU A 256 18.20 5.78 21.22
C LEU A 256 17.69 4.74 20.20
N ALA A 257 18.60 4.14 19.42
CA ALA A 257 18.24 3.10 18.46
C ALA A 257 17.64 1.86 19.15
N GLU A 258 18.19 1.44 20.29
CA GLU A 258 17.61 0.37 21.12
C GLU A 258 16.19 0.74 21.58
N ILE A 259 15.95 1.97 22.04
CA ILE A 259 14.61 2.42 22.48
C ILE A 259 13.62 2.47 21.32
N ALA A 260 14.04 2.99 20.16
CA ALA A 260 13.21 3.05 18.96
C ALA A 260 12.73 1.65 18.55
N GLU A 261 13.62 0.65 18.51
CA GLU A 261 13.25 -0.73 18.20
C GLU A 261 12.25 -1.33 19.21
N ILE A 262 12.36 -0.99 20.49
CA ILE A 262 11.40 -1.43 21.51
C ILE A 262 10.04 -0.76 21.29
N LEU A 263 10.02 0.55 21.05
CA LEU A 263 8.79 1.30 20.76
C LEU A 263 8.05 0.71 19.58
N ARG A 264 8.75 0.36 18.48
CA ARG A 264 8.13 -0.33 17.33
C ARG A 264 7.43 -1.62 17.73
N ARG A 265 8.09 -2.44 18.56
CA ARG A 265 7.51 -3.69 19.06
C ARG A 265 6.30 -3.47 19.98
N VAL A 266 6.35 -2.46 20.85
CA VAL A 266 5.24 -2.13 21.77
C VAL A 266 4.01 -1.68 20.98
N PHE A 267 4.16 -0.78 20.01
CA PHE A 267 3.04 -0.35 19.19
C PHE A 267 2.55 -1.46 18.24
N GLY A 268 3.45 -2.28 17.68
CA GLY A 268 3.04 -3.46 16.90
C GLY A 268 2.23 -4.45 17.73
N GLN A 269 2.62 -4.70 18.99
CA GLN A 269 1.84 -5.54 19.91
C GLN A 269 0.49 -4.94 20.28
N LEU A 270 0.42 -3.62 20.41
CA LEU A 270 -0.84 -2.92 20.66
C LEU A 270 -1.81 -3.14 19.48
N GLU A 271 -1.33 -2.97 18.25
CA GLU A 271 -2.10 -3.23 17.03
C GLU A 271 -2.54 -4.70 16.92
N ASP A 272 -1.64 -5.63 17.18
CA ASP A 272 -1.94 -7.07 17.20
C ASP A 272 -3.05 -7.38 18.23
N THR A 273 -2.94 -6.84 19.45
CA THR A 273 -3.93 -7.07 20.52
C THR A 273 -5.29 -6.46 20.17
N MET A 274 -5.30 -5.29 19.55
CA MET A 274 -6.54 -4.70 19.04
C MET A 274 -7.19 -5.58 17.97
N GLY A 275 -6.39 -6.13 17.04
CA GLY A 275 -6.86 -7.09 16.03
C GLY A 275 -7.42 -8.39 16.63
N LEU A 276 -6.90 -8.83 17.78
CA LEU A 276 -7.42 -9.98 18.53
C LEU A 276 -8.74 -9.68 19.27
N LEU A 277 -8.98 -8.42 19.66
CA LEU A 277 -10.25 -7.98 20.25
C LEU A 277 -11.35 -7.81 19.18
N TYR A 278 -11.00 -7.20 18.05
CA TYR A 278 -11.87 -7.04 16.88
C TYR A 278 -11.05 -6.94 15.60
N GLY A 279 -11.34 -7.79 14.62
CA GLY A 279 -10.55 -7.90 13.39
C GLY A 279 -11.39 -8.11 12.13
N THR A 280 -10.69 -8.25 11.00
CA THR A 280 -11.33 -8.44 9.69
C THR A 280 -11.69 -9.88 9.36
N GLU A 281 -11.05 -10.85 10.00
CA GLU A 281 -11.17 -12.29 9.70
C GLU A 281 -12.26 -13.02 10.50
N GLY A 282 -12.95 -12.34 11.42
CA GLY A 282 -14.05 -12.88 12.22
C GLY A 282 -13.67 -14.00 13.20
N LYS A 283 -12.42 -13.97 13.66
CA LYS A 283 -11.81 -14.90 14.63
C LYS A 283 -11.34 -14.19 15.91
N ASP A 284 -11.87 -13.01 16.14
CA ASP A 284 -11.57 -12.17 17.30
C ASP A 284 -12.46 -12.50 18.50
N ALA A 285 -12.12 -11.91 19.65
CA ALA A 285 -12.85 -12.10 20.89
C ALA A 285 -14.31 -11.60 20.80
N TYR A 286 -14.55 -10.46 20.13
CA TYR A 286 -15.90 -9.93 19.95
C TYR A 286 -16.80 -10.92 19.23
N ASP A 287 -16.38 -11.43 18.08
CA ASP A 287 -17.16 -12.40 17.32
C ASP A 287 -17.32 -13.74 18.06
N ALA A 288 -16.33 -14.16 18.85
CA ALA A 288 -16.43 -15.35 19.68
C ALA A 288 -17.53 -15.21 20.76
N PHE A 289 -17.58 -14.08 21.47
CA PHE A 289 -18.64 -13.81 22.45
C PHE A 289 -20.01 -13.64 21.80
N MET A 290 -20.09 -12.98 20.64
CA MET A 290 -21.36 -12.86 19.92
C MET A 290 -21.90 -14.22 19.46
N LYS A 291 -21.04 -15.08 18.90
CA LYS A 291 -21.41 -16.47 18.55
C LYS A 291 -21.91 -17.25 19.76
N ALA A 292 -21.19 -17.16 20.88
CA ALA A 292 -21.62 -17.80 22.13
C ALA A 292 -22.98 -17.27 22.61
N ALA A 293 -23.24 -15.96 22.54
CA ALA A 293 -24.54 -15.40 22.92
C ALA A 293 -25.70 -15.95 22.07
N PHE A 294 -25.50 -16.08 20.75
CA PHE A 294 -26.49 -16.69 19.86
C PHE A 294 -26.70 -18.17 20.16
N GLU A 295 -25.62 -18.95 20.32
CA GLU A 295 -25.71 -20.38 20.67
C GLU A 295 -26.45 -20.59 22.01
N MET A 296 -26.13 -19.77 23.02
CA MET A 296 -26.81 -19.82 24.32
C MET A 296 -28.30 -19.51 24.20
N LYS A 297 -28.68 -18.51 23.38
CA LYS A 297 -30.07 -18.18 23.10
C LYS A 297 -30.80 -19.34 22.39
N GLU A 298 -30.16 -19.97 21.41
CA GLU A 298 -30.71 -21.15 20.71
C GLU A 298 -30.91 -22.34 21.65
N MET A 299 -30.03 -22.51 22.64
CA MET A 299 -30.15 -23.54 23.68
C MET A 299 -31.14 -23.17 24.80
N GLY A 300 -31.76 -21.99 24.77
CA GLY A 300 -32.67 -21.50 25.81
C GLY A 300 -31.98 -21.13 27.13
N LEU A 301 -30.67 -20.88 27.09
CA LEU A 301 -29.84 -20.46 28.22
C LEU A 301 -29.82 -18.92 28.36
N ASP A 302 -29.39 -18.44 29.53
CA ASP A 302 -29.16 -17.02 29.75
C ASP A 302 -27.94 -16.53 28.97
N HIS A 303 -28.18 -15.86 27.85
CA HIS A 303 -27.15 -15.32 26.97
C HIS A 303 -26.57 -13.96 27.43
N ALA A 304 -27.12 -13.35 28.49
CA ALA A 304 -26.68 -12.05 28.98
C ALA A 304 -25.16 -12.00 29.31
N PRO A 305 -24.54 -13.02 29.94
CA PRO A 305 -23.12 -12.94 30.27
C PRO A 305 -22.19 -12.87 29.05
N ALA A 306 -22.55 -13.56 27.95
CA ALA A 306 -21.81 -13.48 26.69
C ALA A 306 -22.03 -12.13 25.99
N LEU A 307 -23.27 -11.65 25.98
CA LEU A 307 -23.66 -10.40 25.35
C LEU A 307 -23.05 -9.17 26.04
N ASP A 308 -23.01 -9.18 27.38
CA ASP A 308 -22.39 -8.13 28.19
C ASP A 308 -20.87 -8.05 27.92
N ALA A 309 -20.22 -9.20 27.75
CA ALA A 309 -18.80 -9.26 27.39
C ALA A 309 -18.53 -8.69 26.00
N ALA A 310 -19.34 -9.03 25.00
CA ALA A 310 -19.23 -8.46 23.65
C ALA A 310 -19.49 -6.94 23.64
N SER A 311 -20.51 -6.49 24.39
CA SER A 311 -20.84 -5.06 24.55
C SER A 311 -19.71 -4.29 25.24
N TYR A 312 -19.06 -4.90 26.24
CA TYR A 312 -17.87 -4.33 26.86
C TYR A 312 -16.71 -4.21 25.89
N ILE A 313 -16.44 -5.21 25.04
CA ILE A 313 -15.38 -5.13 24.01
C ILE A 313 -15.66 -3.96 23.06
N TYR A 314 -16.91 -3.83 22.60
CA TYR A 314 -17.35 -2.73 21.75
C TYR A 314 -17.12 -1.35 22.39
N GLU A 315 -17.57 -1.15 23.63
CA GLU A 315 -17.34 0.09 24.39
C GLU A 315 -15.85 0.37 24.60
N LYS A 316 -15.08 -0.68 24.96
CA LYS A 316 -13.66 -0.54 25.28
C LYS A 316 -12.82 -0.22 24.06
N LEU A 317 -13.15 -0.75 22.88
CA LEU A 317 -12.47 -0.41 21.64
C LEU A 317 -12.67 1.06 21.24
N LYS A 318 -13.85 1.65 21.52
CA LYS A 318 -14.09 3.09 21.37
C LYS A 318 -13.22 3.91 22.32
N GLU A 319 -13.14 3.50 23.59
CA GLU A 319 -12.27 4.15 24.58
C GLU A 319 -10.79 4.08 24.15
N ILE A 320 -10.34 2.89 23.73
CA ILE A 320 -8.96 2.66 23.30
C ILE A 320 -8.62 3.51 22.07
N SER A 321 -9.50 3.53 21.07
CA SER A 321 -9.28 4.28 19.84
C SER A 321 -9.27 5.79 20.09
N SER A 322 -10.15 6.29 20.97
CA SER A 322 -10.16 7.70 21.39
C SER A 322 -8.87 8.07 22.15
N HIS A 323 -8.39 7.19 23.02
CA HIS A 323 -7.12 7.39 23.73
C HIS A 323 -5.93 7.43 22.75
N ILE A 324 -5.86 6.50 21.81
CA ILE A 324 -4.77 6.44 20.82
C ILE A 324 -4.78 7.67 19.91
N ALA A 325 -5.96 8.07 19.42
CA ALA A 325 -6.12 9.26 18.59
C ALA A 325 -5.74 10.55 19.35
N SER A 326 -6.03 10.65 20.65
CA SER A 326 -5.72 11.85 21.44
C SER A 326 -4.28 11.92 21.91
N VAL A 327 -3.69 10.82 22.37
CA VAL A 327 -2.33 10.78 22.95
C VAL A 327 -1.27 10.63 21.87
N TYR A 328 -1.46 9.65 20.98
CA TYR A 328 -0.47 9.27 19.96
C TYR A 328 -0.82 9.81 18.56
N LYS A 329 -1.92 10.56 18.40
CA LYS A 329 -2.37 11.11 17.10
C LYS A 329 -2.41 10.07 15.99
N HIS A 330 -2.83 8.86 16.31
CA HIS A 330 -2.81 7.72 15.41
C HIS A 330 -4.24 7.21 15.19
N ASP A 331 -4.56 6.86 13.94
CA ASP A 331 -5.84 6.22 13.57
C ASP A 331 -5.72 4.71 13.73
N THR A 332 -6.59 4.11 14.53
CA THR A 332 -6.59 2.67 14.79
C THR A 332 -7.14 1.85 13.62
N GLY A 333 -7.75 2.50 12.62
CA GLY A 333 -8.25 1.86 11.41
C GLY A 333 -9.54 1.04 11.61
N ILE A 334 -10.19 1.17 12.77
CA ILE A 334 -11.49 0.54 13.05
C ILE A 334 -12.60 1.39 12.42
N ASP A 335 -13.36 0.77 11.51
CA ASP A 335 -14.57 1.39 10.93
C ASP A 335 -15.73 1.31 11.93
N PHE A 336 -15.86 2.34 12.77
CA PHE A 336 -16.92 2.40 13.77
C PHE A 336 -18.32 2.55 13.19
N ASP A 337 -18.51 3.13 12.00
CA ASP A 337 -19.87 3.18 11.41
C ASP A 337 -20.35 1.78 11.06
N TYR A 338 -19.45 0.94 10.50
CA TYR A 338 -19.74 -0.47 10.27
C TYR A 338 -19.91 -1.22 11.59
N PHE A 339 -19.00 -1.01 12.55
CA PHE A 339 -19.02 -1.72 13.83
C PHE A 339 -20.31 -1.42 14.63
N ASP A 340 -20.72 -0.16 14.69
CA ASP A 340 -21.93 0.30 15.37
C ASP A 340 -23.18 -0.33 14.75
N HIS A 341 -23.25 -0.39 13.41
CA HIS A 341 -24.36 -1.02 12.70
C HIS A 341 -24.45 -2.51 13.00
N ILE A 342 -23.35 -3.27 12.87
CA ILE A 342 -23.36 -4.71 13.15
C ILE A 342 -23.65 -5.01 14.62
N HIS A 343 -23.16 -4.17 15.54
CA HIS A 343 -23.40 -4.34 16.96
C HIS A 343 -24.87 -4.11 17.29
N SER A 344 -25.47 -3.04 16.76
CA SER A 344 -26.89 -2.72 16.91
C SER A 344 -27.79 -3.83 16.37
N ASP A 345 -27.56 -4.31 15.16
CA ASP A 345 -28.35 -5.39 14.54
C ASP A 345 -28.32 -6.67 15.37
N ARG A 346 -27.12 -7.09 15.80
CA ARG A 346 -26.96 -8.32 16.59
C ARG A 346 -27.57 -8.17 17.99
N MET A 347 -27.45 -7.00 18.63
CA MET A 347 -28.13 -6.70 19.90
C MET A 347 -29.65 -6.77 19.77
N ALA A 348 -30.20 -6.16 18.72
CA ALA A 348 -31.64 -6.18 18.45
C ALA A 348 -32.16 -7.61 18.28
N ALA A 349 -31.44 -8.44 17.52
CA ALA A 349 -31.81 -9.84 17.29
C ALA A 349 -31.70 -10.72 18.54
N LEU A 350 -30.75 -10.45 19.44
CA LEU A 350 -30.65 -11.14 20.73
C LEU A 350 -31.77 -10.67 21.69
N SER A 351 -32.15 -9.40 21.64
CA SER A 351 -33.23 -8.84 22.47
C SER A 351 -34.65 -9.22 22.02
N SER A 352 -34.86 -9.59 20.75
CA SER A 352 -36.19 -9.97 20.27
C SER A 352 -36.60 -11.31 20.89
N HIS A 353 -37.67 -11.29 21.70
CA HIS A 353 -38.33 -12.50 22.17
C HIS A 353 -38.92 -13.24 20.97
N VAL A 354 -38.39 -14.42 20.65
CA VAL A 354 -39.12 -15.35 19.78
C VAL A 354 -40.34 -15.77 20.58
N THR A 355 -41.50 -15.18 20.27
CA THR A 355 -42.77 -15.74 20.73
C THR A 355 -42.89 -17.11 20.08
N ASP A 356 -42.75 -18.15 20.89
CA ASP A 356 -43.13 -19.51 20.57
C ASP A 356 -44.50 -19.51 19.92
N GLU A 357 -44.56 -19.82 18.62
CA GLU A 357 -45.46 -20.81 18.02
C GLU A 357 -45.19 -20.88 16.50
N SER A 358 -44.96 -22.12 16.01
CA SER A 358 -44.79 -22.57 14.62
C SER A 358 -43.42 -22.34 13.95
N ASP A 359 -42.48 -23.28 14.07
CA ASP A 359 -42.40 -24.52 13.30
C ASP A 359 -41.16 -25.32 13.75
N GLN A 360 -41.33 -26.62 14.00
CA GLN A 360 -40.23 -27.54 14.28
C GLN A 360 -39.46 -27.81 12.98
N GLY A 361 -38.53 -26.92 12.67
CA GLY A 361 -37.48 -27.09 11.68
C GLY A 361 -36.28 -26.28 12.12
N SER A 362 -35.28 -26.95 12.70
CA SER A 362 -34.03 -26.36 13.19
C SER A 362 -33.30 -25.63 12.06
N ILE A 363 -33.48 -24.31 11.97
CA ILE A 363 -32.59 -23.40 11.24
C ILE A 363 -31.71 -22.77 12.30
N SER A 364 -30.47 -23.23 12.43
CA SER A 364 -29.43 -22.54 13.19
C SER A 364 -29.22 -21.17 12.54
N VAL A 365 -29.51 -20.09 13.26
CA VAL A 365 -29.40 -18.73 12.71
C VAL A 365 -27.96 -18.27 12.93
N SER A 366 -27.17 -18.22 11.85
CA SER A 366 -25.82 -17.66 11.92
C SER A 366 -25.90 -16.17 12.27
N PRO A 367 -24.98 -15.62 13.09
CA PRO A 367 -24.89 -14.19 13.36
C PRO A 367 -24.81 -13.32 12.10
N ASP A 368 -24.34 -13.89 10.98
CA ASP A 368 -24.19 -13.21 9.69
C ASP A 368 -25.51 -13.16 8.88
N ASP A 369 -26.49 -14.01 9.19
CA ASP A 369 -27.80 -14.04 8.51
C ASP A 369 -28.78 -12.98 9.06
N ILE A 370 -28.40 -12.31 10.16
CA ILE A 370 -29.22 -11.35 10.90
C ILE A 370 -29.01 -9.91 10.42
N LEU A 371 -27.97 -9.67 9.61
CA LEU A 371 -27.59 -8.33 9.18
C LEU A 371 -28.72 -7.63 8.42
N SER A 372 -28.94 -6.36 8.75
CA SER A 372 -29.79 -5.44 8.01
C SER A 372 -28.93 -4.48 7.19
N LEU A 373 -29.54 -3.78 6.24
CA LEU A 373 -28.84 -2.74 5.48
C LEU A 373 -28.92 -1.40 6.23
N PRO A 374 -27.80 -0.65 6.35
CA PRO A 374 -27.81 0.71 6.86
C PRO A 374 -28.83 1.60 6.13
N GLU A 375 -29.45 2.55 6.84
CA GLU A 375 -30.47 3.45 6.26
C GLU A 375 -29.95 4.23 5.05
N GLU A 376 -28.65 4.56 5.02
CA GLU A 376 -27.99 5.22 3.89
C GLU A 376 -28.15 4.41 2.59
N LEU A 377 -28.15 3.08 2.66
CA LEU A 377 -28.22 2.18 1.49
C LEU A 377 -29.64 1.86 1.03
N GLN A 378 -30.67 2.24 1.78
CA GLN A 378 -32.06 2.02 1.35
C GLN A 378 -32.39 2.87 0.12
N ASN A 379 -32.91 2.25 -0.94
CA ASN A 379 -33.19 2.89 -2.23
C ASN A 379 -31.97 3.56 -2.86
N SER A 380 -30.82 2.88 -2.84
CA SER A 380 -29.53 3.41 -3.30
C SER A 380 -29.59 3.95 -4.72
N ALA A 381 -30.21 3.21 -5.65
CA ALA A 381 -30.28 3.62 -7.05
C ALA A 381 -31.02 4.96 -7.25
N ALA A 382 -32.08 5.19 -6.49
CA ALA A 382 -32.83 6.45 -6.56
C ALA A 382 -32.02 7.61 -5.97
N LYS A 383 -31.39 7.41 -4.80
CA LYS A 383 -30.51 8.39 -4.17
C LYS A 383 -29.34 8.78 -5.07
N ILE A 384 -28.71 7.83 -5.75
CA ILE A 384 -27.61 8.09 -6.69
C ILE A 384 -28.09 8.90 -7.90
N LEU A 385 -29.26 8.59 -8.47
CA LEU A 385 -29.82 9.34 -9.60
C LEU A 385 -30.21 10.77 -9.22
N GLU A 386 -30.81 10.94 -8.04
CA GLU A 386 -31.15 12.25 -7.47
C GLU A 386 -29.88 13.06 -7.21
N TYR A 387 -28.86 12.44 -6.61
CA TYR A 387 -27.56 13.04 -6.40
C TYR A 387 -26.93 13.51 -7.72
N ALA A 388 -26.96 12.66 -8.75
CA ALA A 388 -26.43 12.94 -10.08
C ALA A 388 -27.20 14.03 -10.84
N GLU A 389 -28.35 14.52 -10.32
CA GLU A 389 -29.20 15.53 -10.96
C GLU A 389 -29.63 15.11 -12.38
N ILE A 390 -29.86 13.82 -12.58
CA ILE A 390 -30.32 13.29 -13.86
C ILE A 390 -31.76 13.74 -14.10
N PRO A 391 -32.12 14.22 -15.31
CA PRO A 391 -33.48 14.58 -15.65
C PRO A 391 -34.48 13.46 -15.32
N GLU A 392 -35.64 13.83 -14.76
CA GLU A 392 -36.62 12.89 -14.21
C GLU A 392 -37.11 11.84 -15.23
N ASP A 393 -37.25 12.23 -16.49
CA ASP A 393 -37.60 11.35 -17.60
C ASP A 393 -36.54 10.26 -17.83
N LYS A 394 -35.25 10.65 -17.84
CA LYS A 394 -34.11 9.75 -17.96
C LYS A 394 -33.96 8.86 -16.72
N ALA A 395 -34.11 9.42 -15.52
CA ALA A 395 -34.04 8.66 -14.28
C ALA A 395 -35.14 7.59 -14.22
N THR A 396 -36.37 7.95 -14.60
CA THR A 396 -37.51 7.01 -14.68
C THR A 396 -37.25 5.91 -15.70
N TYR A 397 -36.76 6.27 -16.89
CA TYR A 397 -36.41 5.30 -17.93
C TYR A 397 -35.30 4.34 -17.46
N PHE A 398 -34.28 4.86 -16.77
CA PHE A 398 -33.21 4.03 -16.20
C PHE A 398 -33.74 3.05 -15.16
N LEU A 399 -34.52 3.51 -14.18
CA LEU A 399 -35.10 2.68 -13.13
C LEU A 399 -36.06 1.62 -13.69
N MET A 400 -36.81 1.94 -14.74
CA MET A 400 -37.67 0.99 -15.46
C MET A 400 -36.84 -0.14 -16.07
N ASN A 401 -35.76 0.18 -16.78
CA ASN A 401 -34.87 -0.83 -17.39
C ASN A 401 -34.08 -1.62 -16.33
N LEU A 402 -33.69 -0.98 -15.23
CA LEU A 402 -33.05 -1.65 -14.10
C LEU A 402 -34.01 -2.66 -13.45
N THR A 403 -35.28 -2.29 -13.29
CA THR A 403 -36.32 -3.20 -12.79
C THR A 403 -36.59 -4.34 -13.77
N ALA A 404 -36.59 -4.06 -15.08
CA ALA A 404 -36.67 -5.11 -16.10
C ALA A 404 -35.49 -6.09 -15.99
N PHE A 405 -34.27 -5.59 -15.73
CA PHE A 405 -33.09 -6.42 -15.51
C PHE A 405 -33.21 -7.29 -14.25
N ARG A 406 -33.68 -6.72 -13.13
CA ARG A 406 -33.93 -7.48 -11.88
C ARG A 406 -34.88 -8.66 -12.11
N ASN A 407 -35.91 -8.45 -12.94
CA ASN A 407 -36.94 -9.44 -13.22
C ASN A 407 -36.53 -10.49 -14.27
N LEU A 408 -35.32 -10.41 -14.84
CA LEU A 408 -34.82 -11.46 -15.73
C LEU A 408 -34.59 -12.75 -14.95
N LYS A 409 -35.13 -13.86 -15.46
CA LYS A 409 -34.89 -15.20 -14.90
C LYS A 409 -33.41 -15.59 -14.95
N ASP A 410 -32.76 -15.29 -16.07
CA ASP A 410 -31.33 -15.46 -16.27
C ASP A 410 -30.73 -14.14 -16.74
N LYS A 411 -30.01 -13.47 -15.84
CA LYS A 411 -29.37 -12.17 -16.10
C LYS A 411 -28.20 -12.29 -17.08
N THR A 412 -27.67 -13.50 -17.27
CA THR A 412 -26.54 -13.81 -18.15
C THR A 412 -26.95 -14.38 -19.51
N SER A 413 -28.27 -14.52 -19.76
CA SER A 413 -28.80 -15.08 -21.00
C SER A 413 -28.31 -14.31 -22.24
N ALA A 414 -27.99 -15.05 -23.31
CA ALA A 414 -27.61 -14.50 -24.61
C ALA A 414 -28.81 -14.09 -25.49
N ASP A 415 -30.03 -14.21 -24.99
CA ASP A 415 -31.26 -13.84 -25.71
C ASP A 415 -31.28 -12.35 -26.08
N GLU A 416 -31.93 -12.03 -27.20
CA GLU A 416 -32.01 -10.64 -27.71
C GLU A 416 -32.67 -9.70 -26.70
N SER A 417 -33.71 -10.17 -25.99
CA SER A 417 -34.41 -9.38 -24.96
C SER A 417 -33.51 -9.06 -23.77
N ALA A 418 -32.79 -10.06 -23.25
CA ALA A 418 -31.85 -9.87 -22.14
C ALA A 418 -30.68 -8.96 -22.54
N ARG A 419 -30.15 -9.12 -23.77
CA ARG A 419 -29.12 -8.23 -24.33
C ARG A 419 -29.62 -6.79 -24.48
N ALA A 420 -30.85 -6.59 -24.95
CA ALA A 420 -31.45 -5.26 -25.11
C ALA A 420 -31.60 -4.55 -23.75
N VAL A 421 -32.09 -5.25 -22.72
CA VAL A 421 -32.21 -4.71 -21.36
C VAL A 421 -30.84 -4.36 -20.78
N ARG A 422 -29.84 -5.26 -20.86
CA ARG A 422 -28.48 -4.96 -20.40
C ARG A 422 -27.91 -3.72 -21.10
N LYS A 423 -28.10 -3.64 -22.42
CA LYS A 423 -27.61 -2.52 -23.23
C LYS A 423 -28.27 -1.20 -22.83
N ALA A 424 -29.59 -1.17 -22.64
CA ALA A 424 -30.32 0.02 -22.26
C ALA A 424 -29.82 0.65 -20.95
N VAL A 425 -29.52 -0.18 -19.94
CA VAL A 425 -28.91 0.27 -18.68
C VAL A 425 -27.45 0.71 -18.90
N SER A 426 -26.68 -0.09 -19.64
CA SER A 426 -25.25 0.18 -19.88
C SER A 426 -24.99 1.48 -20.64
N ASP A 427 -25.87 1.84 -21.57
CA ASP A 427 -25.71 3.04 -22.39
C ASP A 427 -25.81 4.31 -21.55
N MET A 428 -26.55 4.30 -20.43
CA MET A 428 -26.71 5.43 -19.52
C MET A 428 -25.76 5.42 -18.32
N PHE A 429 -25.21 4.26 -17.97
CA PHE A 429 -24.42 4.09 -16.74
C PHE A 429 -23.25 5.07 -16.64
N PHE A 430 -22.46 5.22 -17.71
CA PHE A 430 -21.27 6.09 -17.67
C PHE A 430 -21.62 7.60 -17.69
N ASP A 431 -22.79 7.96 -18.21
CA ASP A 431 -23.28 9.35 -18.12
C ASP A 431 -23.63 9.68 -16.65
N ILE A 432 -24.29 8.75 -15.96
CA ILE A 432 -24.60 8.85 -14.53
C ILE A 432 -23.29 8.86 -13.73
N TYR A 433 -22.36 7.95 -14.04
CA TYR A 433 -21.06 7.86 -13.38
C TYR A 433 -20.30 9.19 -13.45
N ALA A 434 -20.22 9.79 -14.64
CA ALA A 434 -19.56 11.07 -14.84
C ALA A 434 -20.27 12.20 -14.07
N ALA A 435 -21.61 12.22 -14.04
CA ALA A 435 -22.38 13.23 -13.30
C ALA A 435 -22.13 13.13 -11.78
N VAL A 436 -22.19 11.93 -11.22
CA VAL A 436 -21.89 11.67 -9.79
C VAL A 436 -20.46 12.08 -9.46
N PHE A 437 -19.48 11.64 -10.24
CA PHE A 437 -18.07 11.97 -10.00
C PHE A 437 -17.82 13.49 -10.00
N ARG A 438 -18.35 14.22 -11.00
CA ARG A 438 -18.22 15.68 -11.06
C ARG A 438 -18.84 16.38 -9.86
N LYS A 439 -19.98 15.89 -9.37
CA LYS A 439 -20.60 16.47 -8.17
C LYS A 439 -19.77 16.17 -6.93
N ALA A 440 -19.39 14.91 -6.73
CA ALA A 440 -18.55 14.48 -5.60
C ALA A 440 -17.24 15.27 -5.53
N LEU A 441 -16.57 15.48 -6.66
CA LEU A 441 -15.35 16.28 -6.74
C LEU A 441 -15.58 17.76 -6.37
N ARG A 442 -16.69 18.37 -6.80
CA ARG A 442 -17.02 19.77 -6.49
C ARG A 442 -17.44 19.98 -5.04
N THR A 443 -18.21 19.05 -4.48
CA THR A 443 -18.70 19.12 -3.10
C THR A 443 -17.72 18.53 -2.10
N LYS A 444 -16.63 17.90 -2.58
CA LYS A 444 -15.72 17.07 -1.76
C LYS A 444 -16.49 16.05 -0.94
N ASP A 445 -17.50 15.46 -1.56
CA ASP A 445 -18.36 14.48 -0.90
C ASP A 445 -17.67 13.12 -0.89
N ASP A 446 -17.52 12.60 0.31
CA ASP A 446 -16.85 11.34 0.59
C ASP A 446 -17.80 10.34 1.27
N SER A 447 -19.12 10.53 1.07
CA SER A 447 -20.13 9.62 1.63
C SER A 447 -19.91 8.19 1.15
N ARG A 448 -20.30 7.24 2.00
CA ARG A 448 -20.02 5.83 1.79
C ARG A 448 -20.78 5.29 0.59
N LEU A 449 -22.04 5.68 0.40
CA LEU A 449 -22.83 5.31 -0.78
C LEU A 449 -22.15 5.75 -2.08
N ILE A 450 -21.63 6.98 -2.14
CA ILE A 450 -20.98 7.51 -3.34
C ILE A 450 -19.64 6.81 -3.58
N ARG A 451 -18.85 6.52 -2.54
CA ARG A 451 -17.65 5.69 -2.63
C ARG A 451 -17.95 4.28 -3.13
N MET A 452 -18.99 3.62 -2.61
CA MET A 452 -19.44 2.30 -3.07
C MET A 452 -19.75 2.32 -4.58
N PHE A 453 -20.43 3.35 -5.07
CA PHE A 453 -20.72 3.49 -6.49
C PHE A 453 -19.48 3.74 -7.35
N LEU A 454 -18.68 4.75 -6.99
CA LEU A 454 -17.59 5.16 -7.86
C LEU A 454 -16.38 4.21 -7.83
N SER A 455 -16.05 3.64 -6.66
CA SER A 455 -14.86 2.80 -6.48
C SER A 455 -15.13 1.30 -6.63
N TYR A 456 -16.36 0.85 -6.36
CA TYR A 456 -16.70 -0.58 -6.29
C TYR A 456 -17.81 -1.03 -7.25
N GLY A 457 -18.43 -0.11 -7.99
CA GLY A 457 -19.45 -0.43 -9.02
C GLY A 457 -20.82 -0.80 -8.44
N TYR A 458 -21.06 -0.48 -7.17
CA TYR A 458 -22.34 -0.69 -6.49
C TYR A 458 -23.36 0.38 -6.87
N MET A 459 -24.61 0.02 -7.18
CA MET A 459 -25.65 1.05 -7.45
C MET A 459 -26.99 0.75 -6.78
N ASP A 460 -27.28 -0.51 -6.47
CA ASP A 460 -28.62 -0.95 -6.12
C ASP A 460 -28.54 -2.15 -5.18
N GLU A 461 -29.10 -1.99 -3.98
CA GLU A 461 -29.13 -3.00 -2.95
C GLU A 461 -29.92 -4.26 -3.37
N LYS A 462 -30.82 -4.15 -4.35
CA LYS A 462 -31.68 -5.27 -4.80
C LYS A 462 -30.99 -6.20 -5.81
N LEU A 463 -29.77 -5.89 -6.23
CA LEU A 463 -28.98 -6.71 -7.16
C LEU A 463 -27.98 -7.63 -6.47
N LEU A 464 -27.73 -7.41 -5.19
CA LEU A 464 -26.77 -8.14 -4.37
C LEU A 464 -27.48 -8.72 -3.15
N ASP A 465 -26.83 -9.68 -2.50
CA ASP A 465 -27.28 -10.12 -1.19
C ASP A 465 -26.90 -9.11 -0.12
N ILE A 466 -27.56 -9.19 1.04
CA ILE A 466 -27.26 -8.31 2.18
C ILE A 466 -25.80 -8.48 2.59
N SER A 467 -25.31 -9.72 2.72
CA SER A 467 -23.91 -10.01 3.07
C SER A 467 -22.91 -9.38 2.09
N GLN A 468 -23.16 -9.48 0.79
CA GLN A 468 -22.32 -8.87 -0.24
C GLN A 468 -22.34 -7.34 -0.17
N THR A 469 -23.52 -6.77 0.06
CA THR A 469 -23.69 -5.32 0.20
C THR A 469 -22.94 -4.80 1.43
N MET A 470 -23.05 -5.51 2.56
CA MET A 470 -22.33 -5.18 3.80
C MET A 470 -20.82 -5.32 3.67
N ALA A 471 -20.33 -6.33 2.92
CA ALA A 471 -18.92 -6.48 2.61
C ALA A 471 -18.38 -5.26 1.84
N ILE A 472 -19.10 -4.79 0.82
CA ILE A 472 -18.71 -3.59 0.06
C ILE A 472 -18.81 -2.33 0.91
N TYR A 473 -19.84 -2.22 1.76
CA TYR A 473 -20.01 -1.11 2.69
C TYR A 473 -18.85 -1.02 3.68
N ARG A 474 -18.41 -2.16 4.20
CA ARG A 474 -17.21 -2.27 5.05
C ARG A 474 -15.96 -1.81 4.30
N LEU A 475 -15.74 -2.32 3.08
CA LEU A 475 -14.59 -1.93 2.26
C LEU A 475 -14.58 -0.43 1.96
N ALA A 476 -15.74 0.19 1.70
CA ALA A 476 -15.84 1.62 1.43
C ALA A 476 -15.54 2.51 2.65
N GLY A 477 -15.74 2.00 3.87
CA GLY A 477 -15.37 2.67 5.11
C GLY A 477 -13.90 2.51 5.52
N MET A 478 -13.18 1.57 4.91
CA MET A 478 -11.75 1.34 5.21
C MET A 478 -10.83 2.32 4.48
N ASN A 479 -9.73 2.68 5.14
CA ASN A 479 -8.62 3.37 4.48
C ASN A 479 -7.69 2.35 3.79
N HIS A 480 -7.58 2.47 2.47
CA HIS A 480 -6.77 1.59 1.62
C HIS A 480 -5.41 2.19 1.22
N ALA A 481 -5.00 3.30 1.82
CA ALA A 481 -3.70 3.91 1.55
C ALA A 481 -2.55 2.88 1.73
N SER A 482 -1.59 2.90 0.79
CA SER A 482 -0.36 2.12 0.86
C SER A 482 0.85 3.06 0.81
N ASP A 483 1.81 2.86 1.72
CA ASP A 483 3.05 3.65 1.80
C ASP A 483 4.08 3.27 0.72
N SER A 484 3.61 2.76 -0.43
CA SER A 484 4.48 2.16 -1.44
C SER A 484 4.98 3.19 -2.46
N THR A 485 6.08 2.86 -3.14
CA THR A 485 6.62 3.63 -4.28
C THR A 485 5.79 3.52 -5.57
N VAL A 486 4.69 2.78 -5.55
CA VAL A 486 3.82 2.53 -6.70
C VAL A 486 2.48 3.21 -6.49
N ASP A 487 2.11 4.06 -7.45
CA ASP A 487 0.84 4.76 -7.42
C ASP A 487 -0.30 3.79 -7.79
N VAL A 488 -1.14 3.45 -6.81
CA VAL A 488 -2.33 2.61 -6.99
C VAL A 488 -3.58 3.45 -6.76
N TYR A 489 -4.39 3.60 -7.79
CA TYR A 489 -5.57 4.44 -7.79
C TYR A 489 -6.84 3.61 -7.86
N PHE A 490 -7.79 3.88 -6.95
CA PHE A 490 -9.19 3.65 -7.26
C PHE A 490 -9.64 4.62 -8.36
N MET A 491 -10.68 4.26 -9.11
CA MET A 491 -11.14 5.07 -10.24
C MET A 491 -11.40 6.56 -9.91
N PRO A 492 -12.00 6.94 -8.77
CA PRO A 492 -12.16 8.35 -8.41
C PRO A 492 -10.83 9.09 -8.25
N GLY A 493 -9.84 8.45 -7.62
CA GLY A 493 -8.49 9.01 -7.46
C GLY A 493 -7.83 9.21 -8.81
N TRP A 494 -7.91 8.22 -9.71
CA TRP A 494 -7.39 8.33 -11.06
C TRP A 494 -8.02 9.48 -11.86
N LEU A 495 -9.36 9.57 -11.85
CA LEU A 495 -10.07 10.64 -12.55
C LEU A 495 -9.76 12.02 -11.95
N THR A 496 -9.47 12.10 -10.66
CA THR A 496 -9.04 13.33 -9.99
C THR A 496 -7.67 13.78 -10.47
N GLU A 497 -6.71 12.86 -10.67
CA GLU A 497 -5.40 13.19 -11.26
C GLU A 497 -5.53 13.74 -12.69
N ILE A 498 -6.44 13.18 -13.50
CA ILE A 498 -6.74 13.69 -14.84
C ILE A 498 -7.36 15.08 -14.78
N TYR A 499 -8.33 15.29 -13.88
CA TYR A 499 -9.01 16.57 -13.68
C TYR A 499 -8.05 17.67 -13.21
N ASN A 500 -7.17 17.34 -12.25
CA ASN A 500 -6.15 18.24 -11.72
C ASN A 500 -4.99 18.48 -12.71
N MET A 501 -4.97 17.76 -13.83
CA MET A 501 -3.95 17.83 -14.87
C MET A 501 -2.55 17.44 -14.36
N THR A 502 -2.47 16.67 -13.28
CA THR A 502 -1.23 16.04 -12.79
C THR A 502 -0.83 14.86 -13.67
N ARG A 503 -1.83 14.16 -14.24
CA ARG A 503 -1.67 13.12 -15.27
C ARG A 503 -2.39 13.50 -16.58
N ASP A 504 -1.89 12.97 -17.69
CA ASP A 504 -2.51 13.14 -19.02
C ASP A 504 -3.61 12.09 -19.27
N PRO A 505 -4.67 12.38 -20.05
CA PRO A 505 -5.62 11.36 -20.47
C PRO A 505 -4.95 10.17 -21.18
N SER A 506 -5.57 9.01 -21.06
CA SER A 506 -5.13 7.74 -21.64
C SER A 506 -5.34 7.74 -23.14
N VAL A 507 -4.67 6.85 -23.86
CA VAL A 507 -4.98 6.64 -25.28
C VAL A 507 -6.38 6.05 -25.45
N ASP A 508 -6.98 6.27 -26.62
CA ASP A 508 -8.20 5.59 -27.03
C ASP A 508 -7.95 4.13 -27.47
N SER A 509 -9.01 3.43 -27.90
CA SER A 509 -8.92 2.03 -28.37
C SER A 509 -8.05 1.85 -29.64
N PHE A 510 -7.74 2.93 -30.34
CA PHE A 510 -6.90 2.94 -31.54
C PHE A 510 -5.46 3.39 -31.25
N GLY A 511 -5.16 3.75 -30.00
CA GLY A 511 -3.85 4.24 -29.58
C GLY A 511 -3.62 5.74 -29.82
N ASN A 512 -4.68 6.51 -30.11
CA ASN A 512 -4.58 7.96 -30.25
C ASN A 512 -4.63 8.64 -28.88
N ASP A 513 -3.72 9.58 -28.63
CA ASP A 513 -3.77 10.40 -27.43
C ASP A 513 -4.77 11.57 -27.56
N TYR A 514 -4.98 12.31 -26.46
CA TYR A 514 -5.87 13.48 -26.44
C TYR A 514 -5.42 14.56 -27.44
N ALA A 515 -4.11 14.69 -27.68
CA ALA A 515 -3.56 15.64 -28.64
C ALA A 515 -3.70 15.18 -30.10
N ASP A 516 -3.70 13.87 -30.36
CA ASP A 516 -4.01 13.27 -31.66
C ASP A 516 -5.47 13.49 -32.02
N THR A 517 -6.38 13.34 -31.06
CA THR A 517 -7.80 13.64 -31.26
C THR A 517 -8.01 15.10 -31.69
N PHE A 518 -7.30 16.05 -31.07
CA PHE A 518 -7.31 17.44 -31.52
C PHE A 518 -6.82 17.60 -32.97
N ARG A 519 -5.74 16.90 -33.35
CA ARG A 519 -5.20 16.95 -34.72
C ARG A 519 -6.21 16.41 -35.73
N GLU A 520 -6.98 15.39 -35.37
CA GLU A 520 -8.06 14.86 -36.20
C GLU A 520 -9.23 15.84 -36.33
N LEU A 521 -9.71 16.39 -35.22
CA LEU A 521 -10.78 17.41 -35.23
C LEU A 521 -10.39 18.65 -36.03
N LYS A 522 -9.11 19.05 -35.98
CA LYS A 522 -8.54 20.10 -36.83
C LYS A 522 -8.56 19.71 -38.31
N LYS A 523 -8.15 18.50 -38.67
CA LYS A 523 -8.21 18.00 -40.05
C LYS A 523 -9.64 17.95 -40.59
N MET A 524 -10.62 17.67 -39.72
CA MET A 524 -12.05 17.69 -40.05
C MET A 524 -12.65 19.11 -40.10
N GLY A 525 -11.88 20.15 -39.79
CA GLY A 525 -12.34 21.54 -39.80
C GLY A 525 -13.26 21.92 -38.64
N ARG A 526 -13.36 21.09 -37.60
CA ARG A 526 -14.19 21.36 -36.40
C ARG A 526 -13.48 22.26 -35.38
N LEU A 527 -12.16 22.29 -35.40
CA LEU A 527 -11.31 23.12 -34.54
C LEU A 527 -10.20 23.78 -35.37
N THR A 528 -9.70 24.92 -34.89
CA THR A 528 -8.56 25.65 -35.47
C THR A 528 -7.32 25.53 -34.59
N GLU A 529 -6.13 25.89 -35.11
CA GLU A 529 -4.90 25.86 -34.27
C GLU A 529 -4.98 26.83 -33.09
N ASN A 530 -5.75 27.92 -33.21
CA ASN A 530 -5.95 28.89 -32.12
C ASN A 530 -6.70 28.26 -30.93
N ASP A 531 -7.55 27.26 -31.18
CA ASP A 531 -8.35 26.60 -30.15
C ASP A 531 -7.52 25.59 -29.33
N LYS A 532 -6.30 25.26 -29.78
CA LYS A 532 -5.47 24.24 -29.15
C LYS A 532 -5.20 24.48 -27.69
N ALA A 533 -4.86 25.72 -27.31
CA ALA A 533 -4.56 26.04 -25.92
C ALA A 533 -5.79 25.89 -25.02
N ALA A 534 -6.97 26.30 -25.50
CA ALA A 534 -8.23 26.14 -24.77
C ALA A 534 -8.60 24.65 -24.63
N TYR A 535 -8.49 23.89 -25.73
CA TYR A 535 -8.81 22.46 -25.76
C TYR A 535 -7.91 21.62 -24.83
N MET A 536 -6.59 21.88 -24.85
CA MET A 536 -5.62 21.12 -24.04
C MET A 536 -5.74 21.38 -22.53
N ASN A 537 -6.24 22.56 -22.16
CA ASN A 537 -6.37 23.00 -20.78
C ASN A 537 -7.81 22.90 -20.25
N ASN A 538 -8.75 22.39 -21.04
CA ASN A 538 -10.12 22.15 -20.57
C ASN A 538 -10.16 20.87 -19.75
N ARG A 539 -10.35 21.01 -18.43
CA ARG A 539 -10.39 19.89 -17.47
C ARG A 539 -11.61 18.99 -17.69
N GLU A 540 -12.74 19.57 -18.07
CA GLU A 540 -13.98 18.82 -18.32
C GLU A 540 -13.85 17.96 -19.57
N ASP A 541 -13.34 18.50 -20.68
CA ASP A 541 -13.17 17.74 -21.92
C ASP A 541 -12.14 16.60 -21.75
N ARG A 542 -11.08 16.83 -20.95
CA ARG A 542 -10.09 15.79 -20.60
C ARG A 542 -10.72 14.67 -19.79
N LEU A 543 -11.55 15.00 -18.81
CA LEU A 543 -12.28 14.04 -18.00
C LEU A 543 -13.25 13.21 -18.85
N ASP A 544 -14.02 13.88 -19.72
CA ASP A 544 -14.98 13.24 -20.61
C ASP A 544 -14.30 12.29 -21.60
N PHE A 545 -13.14 12.69 -22.11
CA PHE A 545 -12.30 11.85 -22.96
C PHE A 545 -11.83 10.59 -22.21
N GLU A 546 -11.38 10.73 -20.96
CA GLU A 546 -10.91 9.60 -20.14
C GLU A 546 -12.04 8.61 -19.84
N ILE A 547 -13.20 9.10 -19.40
CA ILE A 547 -14.35 8.26 -19.06
C ILE A 547 -14.87 7.52 -20.30
N SER A 548 -14.99 8.24 -21.43
CA SER A 548 -15.55 7.68 -22.66
C SER A 548 -14.65 6.66 -23.32
N ASN A 549 -13.33 6.86 -23.25
CA ASN A 549 -12.37 6.01 -23.96
C ASN A 549 -11.75 4.96 -23.04
N MET A 550 -11.07 5.36 -21.98
CA MET A 550 -10.36 4.42 -21.12
C MET A 550 -11.32 3.69 -20.20
N VAL A 551 -12.11 4.41 -19.40
CA VAL A 551 -12.94 3.80 -18.35
C VAL A 551 -13.99 2.88 -18.95
N LYS A 552 -14.83 3.40 -19.84
CA LYS A 552 -15.92 2.63 -20.47
C LYS A 552 -15.42 1.39 -21.21
N THR A 553 -14.31 1.51 -21.96
CA THR A 553 -13.76 0.38 -22.71
C THR A 553 -13.15 -0.66 -21.78
N ASN A 554 -12.30 -0.24 -20.84
CA ASN A 554 -11.59 -1.17 -19.99
C ASN A 554 -12.50 -1.81 -18.94
N HIS A 555 -13.54 -1.12 -18.46
CA HIS A 555 -14.57 -1.73 -17.60
C HIS A 555 -15.12 -3.02 -18.22
N LYS A 556 -15.45 -2.98 -19.51
CA LYS A 556 -15.92 -4.14 -20.27
C LYS A 556 -14.84 -5.19 -20.54
N LEU A 557 -13.62 -4.79 -20.87
CA LEU A 557 -12.52 -5.72 -21.18
C LEU A 557 -12.06 -6.50 -19.94
N VAL A 558 -11.93 -5.80 -18.81
CA VAL A 558 -11.48 -6.32 -17.51
C VAL A 558 -12.53 -7.24 -16.88
N GLN A 559 -13.83 -6.96 -17.07
CA GLN A 559 -14.89 -7.90 -16.69
C GLN A 559 -14.76 -9.27 -17.39
N GLY A 560 -14.13 -9.32 -18.57
CA GLY A 560 -13.79 -10.56 -19.29
C GLY A 560 -14.94 -11.26 -20.00
N ARG A 561 -16.21 -10.96 -19.64
CA ARG A 561 -17.43 -11.55 -20.22
C ARG A 561 -18.15 -10.61 -21.18
N ILE A 562 -17.53 -10.32 -22.32
CA ILE A 562 -17.97 -9.31 -23.31
C ILE A 562 -19.44 -9.48 -23.76
N SER A 563 -19.91 -10.72 -23.96
CA SER A 563 -21.28 -11.03 -24.43
C SER A 563 -22.35 -10.84 -23.35
N GLN A 564 -21.96 -10.90 -22.08
CA GLN A 564 -22.81 -10.80 -20.90
C GLN A 564 -22.54 -9.52 -20.12
N TYR A 565 -21.86 -8.55 -20.75
CA TYR A 565 -21.43 -7.33 -20.11
C TYR A 565 -22.59 -6.58 -19.44
N PHE A 566 -22.36 -6.18 -18.20
CA PHE A 566 -23.26 -5.32 -17.43
C PHE A 566 -22.42 -4.52 -16.41
N PRO A 567 -22.55 -3.19 -16.36
CA PRO A 567 -21.64 -2.35 -15.60
C PRO A 567 -21.91 -2.30 -14.09
N ILE A 568 -23.14 -2.63 -13.66
CA ILE A 568 -23.53 -2.59 -12.25
C ILE A 568 -23.25 -3.95 -11.61
N LEU A 569 -22.66 -3.92 -10.42
CA LEU A 569 -22.39 -5.12 -9.66
C LEU A 569 -23.70 -5.84 -9.27
N HIS A 570 -23.72 -7.15 -9.44
CA HIS A 570 -24.87 -8.00 -9.11
C HIS A 570 -24.39 -9.41 -8.75
N ARG A 571 -25.24 -10.15 -8.03
CA ARG A 571 -24.93 -11.48 -7.46
C ARG A 571 -24.31 -12.45 -8.46
N ASP A 572 -24.83 -12.52 -9.69
CA ASP A 572 -24.36 -13.48 -10.70
C ASP A 572 -22.96 -13.14 -11.28
N ALA A 573 -22.57 -11.86 -11.22
CA ALA A 573 -21.24 -11.41 -11.63
C ALA A 573 -20.20 -11.48 -10.51
N ALA A 574 -20.63 -11.39 -9.25
CA ALA A 574 -19.78 -11.50 -8.07
C ALA A 574 -20.28 -12.66 -7.19
N PRO A 575 -19.96 -13.93 -7.52
CA PRO A 575 -20.51 -15.08 -6.80
C PRO A 575 -19.87 -15.32 -5.43
N TYR A 576 -18.76 -14.65 -5.12
CA TYR A 576 -18.00 -14.83 -3.88
C TYR A 576 -18.11 -13.58 -2.99
N ASP A 577 -17.65 -13.72 -1.74
CA ASP A 577 -17.59 -12.62 -0.79
C ASP A 577 -16.65 -11.50 -1.29
N PRO A 578 -17.16 -10.27 -1.48
CA PRO A 578 -16.36 -9.13 -1.90
C PRO A 578 -15.12 -8.88 -1.04
N CYS A 579 -15.16 -9.14 0.27
CA CYS A 579 -13.98 -8.98 1.13
C CYS A 579 -12.83 -9.91 0.74
N ARG A 580 -13.13 -11.13 0.29
CA ARG A 580 -12.13 -12.12 -0.15
C ARG A 580 -11.59 -11.80 -1.54
N SER A 581 -12.47 -11.36 -2.45
CA SER A 581 -12.13 -11.07 -3.85
C SER A 581 -11.43 -9.72 -4.03
N PHE A 582 -11.35 -8.91 -2.98
CA PHE A 582 -10.88 -7.53 -3.06
C PHE A 582 -9.38 -7.43 -3.39
N VAL A 583 -9.08 -6.60 -4.38
CA VAL A 583 -7.71 -6.27 -4.79
C VAL A 583 -7.27 -5.01 -4.05
N SER A 584 -6.68 -5.17 -2.87
CA SER A 584 -6.18 -4.04 -2.09
C SER A 584 -4.89 -3.44 -2.71
N PRO A 585 -4.64 -2.13 -2.52
CA PRO A 585 -3.36 -1.51 -2.90
C PRO A 585 -2.13 -2.20 -2.29
N SER A 586 -2.22 -2.63 -1.02
CA SER A 586 -1.13 -3.38 -0.36
C SER A 586 -0.82 -4.70 -1.07
N LEU A 587 -1.86 -5.47 -1.44
CA LEU A 587 -1.72 -6.73 -2.16
C LEU A 587 -1.13 -6.51 -3.55
N VAL A 588 -1.57 -5.47 -4.28
CA VAL A 588 -0.99 -5.07 -5.57
C VAL A 588 0.52 -4.84 -5.45
N CYS A 589 0.94 -4.08 -4.42
CA CYS A 589 2.33 -3.76 -4.20
C CYS A 589 3.16 -5.00 -3.86
N GLU A 590 2.63 -5.87 -3.00
CA GLU A 590 3.25 -7.15 -2.64
C GLU A 590 3.50 -8.01 -3.89
N LYS A 591 2.46 -8.21 -4.71
CA LYS A 591 2.55 -9.04 -5.93
C LYS A 591 3.51 -8.46 -6.95
N LEU A 592 3.52 -7.13 -7.10
CA LEU A 592 4.44 -6.47 -8.02
C LEU A 592 5.90 -6.57 -7.55
N ASN A 593 6.14 -6.38 -6.24
CA ASN A 593 7.48 -6.48 -5.65
C ASN A 593 8.05 -7.90 -5.78
N ARG A 594 7.24 -8.96 -5.62
CA ARG A 594 7.67 -10.35 -5.88
C ARG A 594 8.20 -10.53 -7.30
N ILE A 595 7.59 -9.90 -8.30
CA ILE A 595 8.10 -9.95 -9.67
C ILE A 595 9.41 -9.19 -9.80
N LEU A 596 9.55 -8.04 -9.14
CA LEU A 596 10.79 -7.25 -9.14
C LEU A 596 11.95 -7.91 -8.39
N GLU A 597 11.67 -8.73 -7.38
CA GLU A 597 12.66 -9.59 -6.73
C GLU A 597 13.20 -10.65 -7.68
N ILE A 598 12.41 -11.07 -8.67
CA ILE A 598 12.83 -12.00 -9.71
C ILE A 598 13.53 -11.25 -10.85
N ASP A 599 12.86 -10.25 -11.42
CA ASP A 599 13.30 -9.41 -12.52
C ASP A 599 13.31 -7.93 -12.12
N PHE A 600 14.44 -7.53 -11.53
CA PHE A 600 14.65 -6.16 -11.07
C PHE A 600 14.64 -5.12 -12.20
N SER A 601 14.84 -5.56 -13.45
CA SER A 601 14.99 -4.70 -14.61
C SER A 601 13.68 -4.40 -15.36
N LEU A 602 12.56 -4.99 -14.94
CA LEU A 602 11.24 -4.88 -15.58
C LEU A 602 10.84 -3.46 -15.99
N PHE A 603 10.99 -2.51 -15.06
CA PHE A 603 10.59 -1.10 -15.23
C PHE A 603 11.75 -0.16 -15.55
N HIS A 604 12.94 -0.71 -15.83
CA HIS A 604 14.09 0.09 -16.21
C HIS A 604 14.11 0.33 -17.72
N ARG A 605 14.38 1.57 -18.10
CA ARG A 605 14.53 1.97 -19.51
C ARG A 605 15.62 3.01 -19.67
N GLU A 606 16.25 2.99 -20.83
CA GLU A 606 17.33 3.92 -21.15
C GLU A 606 16.73 5.28 -21.52
N LEU A 607 17.12 6.32 -20.77
CA LEU A 607 16.66 7.69 -20.96
C LEU A 607 17.85 8.64 -21.04
N ASN A 608 17.67 9.75 -21.76
CA ASN A 608 18.63 10.85 -21.72
C ASN A 608 18.41 11.65 -20.43
N TYR A 609 19.45 11.71 -19.60
CA TYR A 609 19.52 12.54 -18.42
C TYR A 609 20.35 13.80 -18.71
N LEU A 610 19.82 14.94 -18.28
CA LEU A 610 20.42 16.26 -18.44
C LEU A 610 20.31 16.98 -17.11
N ASN A 611 21.42 17.53 -16.64
CA ASN A 611 21.49 18.35 -15.43
C ASN A 611 22.48 19.49 -15.68
N ALA A 612 21.95 20.65 -16.08
CA ALA A 612 22.75 21.82 -16.44
C ALA A 612 23.56 22.38 -15.26
N GLU A 613 23.02 22.33 -14.04
CA GLU A 613 23.69 22.82 -12.83
C GLU A 613 24.94 22.01 -12.49
N LYS A 614 24.92 20.71 -12.81
CA LYS A 614 26.05 19.79 -12.62
C LYS A 614 26.84 19.51 -13.90
N GLY A 615 26.70 20.36 -14.94
CA GLY A 615 27.44 20.23 -16.19
C GLY A 615 27.17 18.93 -16.98
N ILE A 616 26.06 18.23 -16.70
CA ILE A 616 25.66 17.01 -17.41
C ILE A 616 24.79 17.41 -18.59
N GLU A 617 25.39 17.50 -19.78
CA GLU A 617 24.66 17.89 -20.99
C GLU A 617 23.77 16.77 -21.52
N LYS A 618 24.27 15.53 -21.55
CA LYS A 618 23.51 14.37 -22.04
C LYS A 618 24.17 13.06 -21.65
N GLU A 619 23.59 12.34 -20.69
CA GLU A 619 24.01 10.98 -20.32
C GLU A 619 22.88 9.99 -20.53
N LEU A 620 23.19 8.80 -21.06
CA LEU A 620 22.23 7.71 -21.18
C LEU A 620 22.22 6.91 -19.87
N VAL A 621 21.08 6.91 -19.20
CA VAL A 621 20.91 6.27 -17.89
C VAL A 621 19.75 5.27 -17.93
N MET A 622 19.94 4.14 -17.26
CA MET A 622 18.86 3.20 -16.96
C MET A 622 18.08 3.72 -15.77
N ARG A 623 16.89 4.27 -16.02
CA ARG A 623 16.01 4.81 -14.99
C ARG A 623 14.82 3.89 -14.79
N LYS A 624 14.52 3.58 -13.54
CA LYS A 624 13.30 2.88 -13.14
C LYS A 624 12.12 3.85 -13.20
N VAL A 625 11.05 3.50 -13.91
CA VAL A 625 9.79 4.24 -13.87
C VAL A 625 8.63 3.27 -13.69
N MET A 626 8.00 3.34 -12.52
CA MET A 626 6.86 2.49 -12.18
C MET A 626 5.62 2.87 -13.01
N PRO A 627 4.74 1.90 -13.33
CA PRO A 627 3.46 2.19 -13.95
C PRO A 627 2.46 2.73 -12.92
N ASP A 628 1.49 3.51 -13.38
CA ASP A 628 0.27 3.80 -12.63
C ASP A 628 -0.64 2.57 -12.65
N ILE A 629 -1.13 2.13 -11.49
CA ILE A 629 -2.06 0.99 -11.38
C ILE A 629 -3.46 1.51 -11.08
N ILE A 630 -4.42 1.15 -11.91
CA ILE A 630 -5.80 1.66 -11.84
C ILE A 630 -6.73 0.49 -11.52
N LEU A 631 -7.44 0.60 -10.39
CA LEU A 631 -8.47 -0.34 -9.97
C LEU A 631 -9.82 0.06 -10.56
N MET A 632 -10.31 -0.76 -11.47
CA MET A 632 -11.57 -0.60 -12.19
C MET A 632 -12.74 -1.09 -11.32
N PRO A 633 -13.84 -0.32 -11.18
CA PRO A 633 -14.98 -0.65 -10.32
C PRO A 633 -15.84 -1.77 -10.93
N VAL A 634 -15.29 -2.97 -10.98
CA VAL A 634 -15.90 -4.16 -11.55
C VAL A 634 -15.39 -5.42 -10.87
N TYR A 635 -16.24 -6.44 -10.83
CA TYR A 635 -15.81 -7.82 -10.61
C TYR A 635 -15.35 -8.42 -11.93
N GLY A 636 -14.04 -8.70 -12.06
CA GLY A 636 -13.43 -9.05 -13.33
C GLY A 636 -12.51 -10.26 -13.26
N THR A 637 -12.17 -10.77 -14.45
CA THR A 637 -11.33 -11.97 -14.63
C THR A 637 -10.09 -11.71 -15.49
N ARG A 638 -9.87 -10.46 -15.90
CA ARG A 638 -8.76 -10.08 -16.77
C ARG A 638 -8.07 -8.83 -16.28
N SER A 639 -6.80 -8.71 -16.59
CA SER A 639 -6.00 -7.50 -16.42
C SER A 639 -5.63 -6.92 -17.78
N MET A 640 -5.41 -5.61 -17.85
CA MET A 640 -5.04 -4.93 -19.08
C MET A 640 -3.81 -4.05 -18.88
N MET A 641 -2.77 -4.26 -19.70
CA MET A 641 -1.71 -3.28 -19.89
C MET A 641 -2.19 -2.33 -20.98
N TRP A 642 -2.70 -1.15 -20.59
CA TRP A 642 -3.39 -0.25 -21.50
C TRP A 642 -2.42 0.56 -22.37
N GLN A 643 -1.36 1.07 -21.76
CA GLN A 643 -0.30 1.80 -22.45
C GLN A 643 1.02 1.72 -21.68
N GLU A 644 2.14 1.72 -22.42
CA GLU A 644 3.49 1.60 -21.89
C GLU A 644 4.14 2.96 -21.57
N ILE A 645 3.68 4.03 -22.23
CA ILE A 645 4.02 5.43 -21.98
C ILE A 645 2.79 6.31 -22.22
N SER A 646 2.83 7.54 -21.72
CA SER A 646 1.86 8.58 -21.98
C SER A 646 2.39 9.59 -23.02
N GLY A 647 1.65 9.76 -24.11
CA GLY A 647 2.00 10.66 -25.21
C GLY A 647 3.36 10.32 -25.85
N ARG A 648 4.24 11.32 -25.96
CA ARG A 648 5.58 11.15 -26.57
C ARG A 648 6.73 11.17 -25.57
N VAL A 649 6.41 11.26 -24.28
CA VAL A 649 7.39 11.41 -23.21
C VAL A 649 7.85 10.01 -22.79
N ARG A 650 9.04 9.59 -23.24
CA ARG A 650 9.60 8.25 -22.92
C ARG A 650 9.83 8.02 -21.43
N SER A 651 9.88 9.08 -20.62
CA SER A 651 10.01 9.00 -19.17
C SER A 651 8.68 8.91 -18.40
N SER A 652 7.54 8.96 -19.09
CA SER A 652 6.21 8.93 -18.46
C SER A 652 5.77 7.51 -18.07
N PRO A 653 5.00 7.34 -16.98
CA PRO A 653 4.54 6.04 -16.54
C PRO A 653 3.59 5.38 -17.56
N GLY A 654 3.60 4.04 -17.57
CA GLY A 654 2.59 3.23 -18.24
C GLY A 654 1.35 3.06 -17.35
N ARG A 655 0.31 2.37 -17.85
CA ARG A 655 -0.96 2.17 -17.13
C ARG A 655 -1.36 0.71 -17.11
N PHE A 656 -1.47 0.15 -15.92
CA PHE A 656 -2.01 -1.18 -15.67
C PHE A 656 -3.40 -1.05 -15.09
N ILE A 657 -4.34 -1.82 -15.64
CA ILE A 657 -5.73 -1.80 -15.19
C ILE A 657 -6.07 -3.20 -14.65
N LEU A 658 -6.57 -3.20 -13.43
CA LEU A 658 -7.00 -4.39 -12.69
C LEU A 658 -8.46 -4.20 -12.26
N PRO A 659 -9.25 -5.27 -12.13
CA PRO A 659 -10.54 -5.17 -11.46
C PRO A 659 -10.34 -4.94 -9.96
N VAL A 660 -11.25 -4.20 -9.33
CA VAL A 660 -11.26 -4.03 -7.87
C VAL A 660 -11.64 -5.33 -7.15
N PHE A 661 -12.39 -6.22 -7.82
CA PHE A 661 -12.68 -7.57 -7.33
C PHE A 661 -12.29 -8.64 -8.35
N THR A 662 -11.57 -9.67 -7.91
CA THR A 662 -11.23 -10.84 -8.74
C THR A 662 -11.01 -12.07 -7.89
N ASP A 663 -11.39 -13.21 -8.44
CA ASP A 663 -11.07 -14.54 -7.90
C ASP A 663 -9.99 -15.25 -8.73
N GLU A 664 -9.52 -14.61 -9.80
CA GLU A 664 -8.41 -15.10 -10.60
C GLU A 664 -7.09 -14.97 -9.85
N ASN A 665 -6.11 -15.77 -10.27
CA ASN A 665 -4.78 -15.75 -9.69
C ASN A 665 -4.06 -14.42 -10.02
N LEU A 666 -3.96 -13.53 -9.03
CA LEU A 666 -3.29 -12.24 -9.17
C LEU A 666 -1.81 -12.39 -9.56
N ASP A 667 -1.08 -13.39 -9.04
CA ASP A 667 0.31 -13.61 -9.42
C ASP A 667 0.43 -13.85 -10.94
N GLU A 668 -0.45 -14.67 -11.52
CA GLU A 668 -0.49 -14.90 -12.97
C GLU A 668 -0.89 -13.64 -13.76
N MET A 669 -1.87 -12.87 -13.27
CA MET A 669 -2.29 -11.61 -13.89
C MET A 669 -1.15 -10.61 -13.96
N PHE A 670 -0.38 -10.45 -12.88
CA PHE A 670 0.76 -9.52 -12.83
C PHE A 670 1.92 -9.99 -13.70
N VAL A 671 2.25 -11.29 -13.73
CA VAL A 671 3.31 -11.81 -14.60
C VAL A 671 2.96 -11.57 -16.07
N ARG A 672 1.69 -11.74 -16.46
CA ARG A 672 1.21 -11.44 -17.80
C ARG A 672 1.28 -9.95 -18.13
N LEU A 673 0.87 -9.07 -17.21
CA LEU A 673 1.00 -7.62 -17.35
C LEU A 673 2.46 -7.22 -17.57
N ALA A 674 3.36 -7.76 -16.76
CA ALA A 674 4.80 -7.52 -16.86
C ALA A 674 5.36 -7.97 -18.23
N GLY A 675 5.02 -9.18 -18.68
CA GLY A 675 5.44 -9.67 -20.01
C GLY A 675 4.95 -8.80 -21.16
N ASN A 676 3.67 -8.44 -21.15
CA ASN A 676 3.09 -7.52 -22.13
C ASN A 676 3.80 -6.15 -22.11
N PHE A 677 4.02 -5.61 -20.92
CA PHE A 677 4.68 -4.31 -20.75
C PHE A 677 6.11 -4.32 -21.28
N ARG A 678 6.92 -5.35 -21.02
CA ARG A 678 8.29 -5.43 -21.55
C ARG A 678 8.34 -5.42 -23.06
N TRP A 679 7.47 -6.21 -23.67
CA TRP A 679 7.40 -6.30 -25.12
C TRP A 679 7.04 -4.93 -25.71
N GLU A 680 5.99 -4.31 -25.19
CA GLU A 680 5.46 -3.06 -25.73
C GLU A 680 6.38 -1.87 -25.45
N LEU A 681 6.95 -1.78 -24.24
CA LEU A 681 7.92 -0.75 -23.90
C LEU A 681 9.16 -0.84 -24.79
N CYS A 682 9.72 -2.04 -24.99
CA CYS A 682 10.88 -2.20 -25.88
C CYS A 682 10.54 -1.81 -27.32
N ARG A 683 9.39 -2.24 -27.83
CA ARG A 683 8.89 -1.87 -29.17
C ARG A 683 8.78 -0.35 -29.33
N THR A 684 8.19 0.33 -28.35
CA THR A 684 8.00 1.79 -28.37
C THR A 684 9.32 2.55 -28.23
N MET A 685 10.25 2.08 -27.40
CA MET A 685 11.57 2.70 -27.25
C MET A 685 12.41 2.60 -28.52
N MET A 686 12.35 1.47 -29.23
CA MET A 686 13.06 1.24 -30.50
C MET A 686 12.39 1.90 -31.71
N GLY A 687 11.10 2.22 -31.62
CA GLY A 687 10.35 2.87 -32.70
C GLY A 687 10.39 2.03 -33.98
N THR A 688 10.85 2.60 -35.09
CA THR A 688 10.93 1.89 -36.38
C THR A 688 11.96 0.75 -36.40
N ALA A 689 12.93 0.76 -35.49
CA ALA A 689 14.00 -0.25 -35.41
C ALA A 689 13.63 -1.46 -34.53
N TRP A 690 12.37 -1.59 -34.08
CA TRP A 690 11.96 -2.65 -33.15
C TRP A 690 12.20 -4.08 -33.65
N ASN A 691 12.24 -4.30 -34.97
CA ASN A 691 12.52 -5.59 -35.61
C ASN A 691 13.82 -5.57 -36.43
N ASP A 692 14.72 -4.60 -36.17
CA ASP A 692 15.99 -4.49 -36.86
C ASP A 692 17.08 -5.24 -36.06
N ILE A 693 17.59 -6.34 -36.61
CA ILE A 693 18.62 -7.14 -35.94
C ILE A 693 19.98 -6.45 -35.86
N THR A 694 20.22 -5.42 -36.69
CA THR A 694 21.45 -4.61 -36.59
C THR A 694 21.48 -3.80 -35.29
N GLN A 695 20.29 -3.53 -34.72
CA GLN A 695 20.09 -2.92 -33.41
C GLN A 695 19.55 -3.99 -32.44
N SER A 696 20.49 -4.67 -31.79
CA SER A 696 20.20 -5.72 -30.80
C SER A 696 19.28 -5.19 -29.69
N SER A 697 18.06 -5.72 -29.64
CA SER A 697 17.02 -5.40 -28.66
C SER A 697 16.22 -6.66 -28.33
N LEU A 698 15.43 -6.62 -27.26
CA LEU A 698 14.57 -7.73 -26.88
C LEU A 698 13.64 -8.14 -28.03
N THR A 699 12.97 -7.15 -28.64
CA THR A 699 11.97 -7.41 -29.68
C THR A 699 12.62 -7.88 -30.99
N SER A 700 13.79 -7.33 -31.37
CA SER A 700 14.45 -7.72 -32.62
C SER A 700 15.03 -9.13 -32.54
N GLU A 701 15.71 -9.49 -31.44
CA GLU A 701 16.25 -10.84 -31.25
C GLU A 701 15.14 -11.89 -31.11
N TYR A 702 14.06 -11.56 -30.39
CA TYR A 702 12.97 -12.50 -30.19
C TYR A 702 12.13 -12.69 -31.46
N ALA A 703 11.89 -11.63 -32.24
CA ALA A 703 11.23 -11.73 -33.54
C ALA A 703 12.05 -12.57 -34.54
N ASP A 704 13.37 -12.36 -34.61
CA ASP A 704 14.28 -13.16 -35.44
C ASP A 704 14.26 -14.64 -35.02
N TYR A 705 14.33 -14.90 -33.71
CA TYR A 705 14.21 -16.24 -33.14
C TYR A 705 12.92 -16.95 -33.61
N ILE A 706 11.77 -16.30 -33.49
CA ILE A 706 10.48 -16.88 -33.89
C ILE A 706 10.36 -17.01 -35.41
N GLN A 707 10.92 -16.08 -36.19
CA GLN A 707 10.84 -16.10 -37.65
C GLN A 707 11.73 -17.18 -38.27
N PHE A 708 12.95 -17.37 -37.74
CA PHE A 708 13.97 -18.24 -38.33
C PHE A 708 14.24 -19.53 -37.55
N TYR A 709 13.38 -19.88 -36.59
CA TYR A 709 13.52 -21.07 -35.74
C TYR A 709 13.80 -22.37 -36.52
N ARG A 710 13.22 -22.56 -37.71
CA ARG A 710 13.43 -23.77 -38.54
C ARG A 710 14.88 -23.97 -38.98
N LYS A 711 15.59 -22.87 -39.24
CA LYS A 711 16.98 -22.86 -39.72
C LYS A 711 18.00 -22.76 -38.58
N ASN A 712 17.54 -22.52 -37.35
CA ASN A 712 18.41 -22.34 -36.20
C ASN A 712 19.05 -23.68 -35.77
N ARG A 713 20.38 -23.73 -35.76
CA ARG A 713 21.17 -24.93 -35.41
C ARG A 713 21.21 -25.19 -33.91
N ASP A 714 20.90 -24.20 -33.09
CA ASP A 714 20.90 -24.30 -31.62
C ASP A 714 19.57 -24.89 -31.08
N LEU A 715 18.61 -25.18 -31.95
CA LEU A 715 17.34 -25.84 -31.62
C LEU A 715 17.34 -27.30 -32.06
N THR A 716 16.95 -28.19 -31.15
CA THR A 716 16.64 -29.59 -31.49
C THR A 716 15.34 -29.67 -32.31
N GLU A 717 15.12 -30.77 -33.03
CA GLU A 717 13.88 -30.96 -33.81
C GLU A 717 12.63 -30.91 -32.90
N GLU A 718 12.70 -31.51 -31.70
CA GLU A 718 11.61 -31.41 -30.71
C GLU A 718 11.36 -29.96 -30.27
N ALA A 719 12.43 -29.16 -30.06
CA ALA A 719 12.29 -27.75 -29.71
C ALA A 719 11.66 -26.94 -30.86
N LYS A 720 12.01 -27.25 -32.13
CA LYS A 720 11.39 -26.62 -33.30
C LYS A 720 9.90 -26.94 -33.39
N ASP A 721 9.50 -28.17 -33.09
CA ASP A 721 8.08 -28.56 -33.06
C ASP A 721 7.31 -27.85 -31.94
N LYS A 722 7.92 -27.68 -30.75
CA LYS A 722 7.34 -26.88 -29.66
C LYS A 722 7.14 -25.41 -30.06
N VAL A 723 8.13 -24.80 -30.72
CA VAL A 723 8.01 -23.42 -31.23
C VAL A 723 6.91 -23.33 -32.29
N LYS A 724 6.82 -24.30 -33.21
CA LYS A 724 5.76 -24.36 -34.22
C LYS A 724 4.37 -24.43 -33.57
N ALA A 725 4.21 -25.26 -32.53
CA ALA A 725 2.96 -25.37 -31.77
C ALA A 725 2.62 -24.07 -31.04
N LEU A 726 3.63 -23.40 -30.47
CA LEU A 726 3.46 -22.11 -29.79
C LEU A 726 2.99 -21.00 -30.75
N ILE A 727 3.60 -20.90 -31.93
CA ILE A 727 3.20 -19.95 -32.99
C ILE A 727 1.77 -20.21 -33.43
N ALA A 728 1.39 -21.48 -33.61
CA ALA A 728 0.04 -21.86 -34.00
C ALA A 728 -0.98 -21.50 -32.91
N LYS A 729 -0.69 -21.79 -31.65
CA LYS A 729 -1.56 -21.49 -30.49
C LYS A 729 -1.88 -20.00 -30.36
N HIS A 730 -0.88 -19.14 -30.57
CA HIS A 730 -1.04 -17.69 -30.40
C HIS A 730 -1.26 -16.94 -31.72
N HIS A 731 -1.62 -17.64 -32.80
CA HIS A 731 -1.93 -17.06 -34.12
C HIS A 731 -0.84 -16.11 -34.64
N ASN A 732 0.43 -16.48 -34.44
CA ASN A 732 1.60 -15.69 -34.85
C ASN A 732 1.68 -14.28 -34.22
N ARG A 733 0.98 -14.03 -33.10
CA ARG A 733 1.09 -12.77 -32.36
C ARG A 733 2.32 -12.80 -31.47
N LEU A 734 3.40 -12.18 -31.93
CA LEU A 734 4.71 -12.20 -31.25
C LEU A 734 4.64 -11.80 -29.76
N ARG A 735 3.85 -10.77 -29.42
CA ARG A 735 3.65 -10.35 -28.02
C ARG A 735 3.08 -11.46 -27.15
N GLU A 736 2.05 -12.15 -27.63
CA GLU A 736 1.37 -13.21 -26.87
C GLU A 736 2.29 -14.43 -26.71
N ILE A 737 3.06 -14.75 -27.77
CA ILE A 737 4.10 -15.79 -27.75
C ILE A 737 5.17 -15.44 -26.70
N PHE A 738 5.74 -14.24 -26.77
CA PHE A 738 6.73 -13.75 -25.82
C PHE A 738 6.21 -13.80 -24.38
N THR A 739 5.00 -13.30 -24.16
CA THR A 739 4.39 -13.24 -22.82
C THR A 739 4.20 -14.63 -22.25
N SER A 740 3.79 -15.61 -23.06
CA SER A 740 3.66 -17.00 -22.61
C SER A 740 5.00 -17.65 -22.21
N GLU A 741 6.10 -17.35 -22.91
CA GLU A 741 7.43 -17.82 -22.51
C GLU A 741 7.99 -17.02 -21.32
N TYR A 742 7.62 -15.75 -21.19
CA TYR A 742 7.95 -14.93 -20.02
C TYR A 742 7.25 -15.43 -18.75
N GLU A 743 6.00 -15.89 -18.85
CA GLU A 743 5.31 -16.57 -17.73
C GLU A 743 6.11 -17.81 -17.27
N ILE A 744 6.65 -18.60 -18.20
CA ILE A 744 7.53 -19.74 -17.89
C ILE A 744 8.86 -19.28 -17.29
N TRP A 745 9.44 -18.18 -17.80
CA TRP A 745 10.67 -17.60 -17.30
C TRP A 745 10.56 -17.22 -15.82
N ILE A 746 9.48 -16.53 -15.46
CA ILE A 746 9.25 -16.06 -14.08
C ILE A 746 8.80 -17.20 -13.16
N ASN A 747 7.90 -18.09 -13.60
CA ASN A 747 7.32 -19.10 -12.70
C ASN A 747 8.15 -20.39 -12.58
N ASN A 748 8.94 -20.73 -13.61
CA ASN A 748 9.67 -22.01 -13.66
C ASN A 748 11.19 -21.82 -13.69
N GLU A 749 11.72 -21.02 -14.61
CA GLU A 749 13.18 -20.91 -14.80
C GLU A 749 13.84 -20.21 -13.60
N SER A 750 13.20 -19.21 -13.00
CA SER A 750 13.65 -18.55 -11.76
C SER A 750 13.82 -19.54 -10.59
N ASN A 751 13.01 -20.60 -10.57
CA ASN A 751 13.04 -21.66 -9.57
C ASN A 751 14.06 -22.78 -9.92
N GLY A 752 14.73 -22.68 -11.06
CA GLY A 752 15.70 -23.67 -11.53
C GLY A 752 15.06 -24.89 -12.18
N ASN A 753 13.82 -24.76 -12.68
CA ASN A 753 13.13 -25.78 -13.47
C ASN A 753 13.16 -25.39 -14.97
N PRO A 754 14.14 -25.89 -15.75
CA PRO A 754 14.33 -25.48 -17.13
C PRO A 754 13.24 -26.04 -18.05
N ARG A 755 12.40 -25.16 -18.60
CA ARG A 755 11.32 -25.49 -19.54
C ARG A 755 11.48 -24.82 -20.90
N LEU A 756 12.18 -23.70 -20.95
CA LEU A 756 12.48 -22.99 -22.19
C LEU A 756 13.60 -23.69 -22.95
N ASN A 757 13.64 -23.47 -24.27
CA ASN A 757 14.78 -23.89 -25.08
C ASN A 757 15.98 -22.96 -24.87
N ARG A 758 17.16 -23.38 -25.35
CA ARG A 758 18.43 -22.64 -25.17
C ARG A 758 18.39 -21.23 -25.76
N VAL A 759 17.75 -21.05 -26.92
CA VAL A 759 17.72 -19.76 -27.63
C VAL A 759 16.84 -18.76 -26.87
N ALA A 760 15.61 -19.14 -26.53
CA ALA A 760 14.72 -18.31 -25.72
C ALA A 760 15.37 -17.94 -24.38
N ARG A 761 15.96 -18.90 -23.68
CA ARG A 761 16.70 -18.66 -22.41
C ARG A 761 17.83 -17.65 -22.57
N SER A 762 18.60 -17.73 -23.66
CA SER A 762 19.68 -16.78 -23.92
C SER A 762 19.16 -15.35 -24.09
N ILE A 763 18.02 -15.18 -24.77
CA ILE A 763 17.37 -13.88 -24.97
C ILE A 763 16.89 -13.33 -23.61
N PHE A 764 16.21 -14.16 -22.81
CA PHE A 764 15.73 -13.73 -21.49
C PHE A 764 16.88 -13.41 -20.52
N ILE A 765 17.97 -14.16 -20.47
CA ILE A 765 19.12 -13.82 -19.61
C ILE A 765 19.70 -12.44 -19.97
N LYS A 766 19.72 -12.10 -21.25
CA LYS A 766 20.31 -10.86 -21.75
C LYS A 766 19.42 -9.64 -21.47
N HIS A 767 18.13 -9.75 -21.78
CA HIS A 767 17.19 -8.60 -21.78
C HIS A 767 16.23 -8.60 -20.59
N CYS A 768 16.06 -9.75 -19.95
CA CYS A 768 15.17 -10.00 -18.82
C CYS A 768 15.89 -10.66 -17.63
N PRO A 769 17.04 -10.11 -17.18
CA PRO A 769 17.92 -10.79 -16.25
C PRO A 769 17.30 -10.99 -14.88
N PHE A 770 17.59 -12.15 -14.28
CA PHE A 770 17.23 -12.41 -12.89
C PHE A 770 18.06 -11.56 -11.91
N SER A 771 17.50 -11.32 -10.73
CA SER A 771 18.22 -10.75 -9.58
C SER A 771 19.44 -11.59 -9.18
N ARG A 772 20.41 -10.96 -8.49
CA ARG A 772 21.63 -11.65 -8.00
C ARG A 772 21.34 -12.98 -7.32
N PRO A 773 20.47 -13.05 -6.29
CA PRO A 773 20.36 -14.25 -5.48
C PRO A 773 19.88 -15.45 -6.31
N ILE A 774 19.03 -15.19 -7.31
CA ILE A 774 18.56 -16.21 -8.24
C ILE A 774 19.70 -16.63 -9.19
N ARG A 775 20.44 -15.68 -9.77
CA ARG A 775 21.55 -15.99 -10.68
C ARG A 775 22.63 -16.85 -10.00
N GLU A 776 23.06 -16.51 -8.79
CA GLU A 776 24.07 -17.28 -8.04
C GLU A 776 23.60 -18.70 -7.73
N ARG A 777 22.30 -18.89 -7.47
CA ARG A 777 21.70 -20.21 -7.29
C ARG A 777 21.66 -21.01 -8.60
N LEU A 778 21.28 -20.38 -9.70
CA LEU A 778 21.17 -21.01 -11.02
C LEU A 778 22.53 -21.32 -11.66
N GLU A 779 23.59 -20.56 -11.37
CA GLU A 779 24.94 -20.79 -11.90
C GLU A 779 25.52 -22.16 -11.52
N LYS A 780 25.02 -22.77 -10.43
CA LYS A 780 25.36 -24.13 -10.01
C LYS A 780 24.86 -25.20 -10.98
N GLN A 781 23.85 -24.89 -11.79
CA GLN A 781 23.29 -25.81 -12.76
C GLN A 781 23.99 -25.62 -14.13
N PRO A 782 24.47 -26.69 -14.79
CA PRO A 782 25.21 -26.59 -16.05
C PRO A 782 24.48 -25.85 -17.18
N ILE A 783 23.14 -25.93 -17.21
CA ILE A 783 22.32 -25.33 -18.27
C ILE A 783 22.32 -23.80 -18.26
N TYR A 784 22.59 -23.16 -17.12
CA TYR A 784 22.64 -21.69 -16.99
C TYR A 784 24.06 -21.13 -16.92
N LYS A 785 25.04 -21.94 -16.50
CA LYS A 785 26.41 -21.51 -16.19
C LYS A 785 27.06 -20.66 -17.29
N ASP A 786 27.08 -21.15 -18.51
CA ASP A 786 27.76 -20.46 -19.62
C ASP A 786 27.06 -19.14 -19.98
N LEU A 787 25.72 -19.12 -19.97
CA LEU A 787 24.93 -17.93 -20.29
C LEU A 787 25.07 -16.85 -19.21
N LEU A 788 25.03 -17.24 -17.94
CA LEU A 788 25.22 -16.32 -16.81
C LEU A 788 26.65 -15.78 -16.75
N HIS A 789 27.65 -16.60 -17.05
CA HIS A 789 29.03 -16.14 -17.13
C HIS A 789 29.23 -15.07 -18.21
N GLN A 790 28.68 -15.29 -19.41
CA GLN A 790 28.72 -14.29 -20.49
C GLN A 790 27.99 -13.00 -20.11
N PHE A 791 26.81 -13.11 -19.49
CA PHE A 791 26.05 -11.96 -18.99
C PHE A 791 26.86 -11.14 -17.97
N ASN A 792 27.47 -11.80 -16.99
CA ASN A 792 28.29 -11.16 -15.96
C ASN A 792 29.48 -10.41 -16.56
N ILE A 793 30.16 -10.98 -17.56
CA ILE A 793 31.27 -10.31 -18.26
C ILE A 793 30.78 -9.05 -18.98
N GLN A 794 29.65 -9.12 -19.70
CA GLN A 794 29.11 -7.97 -20.43
C GLN A 794 28.72 -6.83 -19.48
N ARG A 795 28.08 -7.16 -18.37
CA ARG A 795 27.66 -6.20 -17.34
C ARG A 795 28.86 -5.56 -16.61
N ALA A 796 29.85 -6.36 -16.21
CA ALA A 796 31.07 -5.85 -15.59
C ALA A 796 31.85 -4.91 -16.53
N ARG A 797 31.90 -5.23 -17.83
CA ARG A 797 32.49 -4.34 -18.85
C ARG A 797 31.74 -3.01 -18.92
N LYS A 798 30.40 -3.03 -18.90
CA LYS A 798 29.59 -1.81 -18.93
C LYS A 798 29.72 -0.97 -17.67
N ALA A 799 29.73 -1.61 -16.50
CA ALA A 799 29.99 -0.92 -15.22
C ALA A 799 31.35 -0.22 -15.23
N LYS A 800 32.41 -0.91 -15.67
CA LYS A 800 33.77 -0.31 -15.78
C LYS A 800 33.83 0.84 -16.80
N GLU A 801 33.10 0.74 -17.91
CA GLU A 801 32.96 1.84 -18.87
C GLU A 801 32.33 3.08 -18.22
N LEU A 802 31.21 2.89 -17.51
CA LEU A 802 30.49 3.96 -16.80
C LEU A 802 31.33 4.56 -15.68
N GLU A 803 32.00 3.76 -14.85
CA GLU A 803 32.92 4.26 -13.81
C GLU A 803 34.00 5.17 -14.39
N ASN A 804 34.60 4.77 -15.51
CA ASN A 804 35.63 5.58 -16.15
C ASN A 804 35.08 6.88 -16.73
N ARG A 805 33.86 6.85 -17.29
CA ARG A 805 33.14 8.05 -17.76
C ARG A 805 32.81 8.98 -16.58
N TYR A 806 32.29 8.43 -15.49
CA TYR A 806 31.83 9.20 -14.34
C TYR A 806 32.93 9.79 -13.46
N LYS A 807 34.17 9.27 -13.55
CA LYS A 807 35.35 9.91 -12.92
C LYS A 807 35.58 11.35 -13.37
N ALA A 808 35.11 11.76 -14.55
CA ALA A 808 35.17 13.15 -14.99
C ALA A 808 34.21 14.04 -14.18
N TYR A 809 32.97 13.60 -13.98
CA TYR A 809 31.97 14.32 -13.19
C TYR A 809 32.36 14.42 -11.70
N ILE A 810 32.90 13.34 -11.13
CA ILE A 810 33.39 13.35 -9.73
C ILE A 810 34.53 14.36 -9.57
N ARG A 811 35.45 14.46 -10.53
CA ARG A 811 36.54 15.44 -10.51
C ARG A 811 36.05 16.88 -10.64
N ALA A 812 34.96 17.12 -11.36
CA ALA A 812 34.40 18.45 -11.58
C ALA A 812 33.52 18.94 -10.41
N HIS A 813 32.77 18.03 -9.75
CA HIS A 813 31.73 18.40 -8.78
C HIS A 813 31.92 17.79 -7.38
N GLY A 814 33.01 17.06 -7.13
CA GLY A 814 33.33 16.44 -5.84
C GLY A 814 32.54 15.18 -5.49
N SER A 815 31.29 15.05 -5.96
CA SER A 815 30.42 13.88 -5.76
C SER A 815 29.67 13.49 -7.04
N LEU A 816 29.30 12.22 -7.16
CA LEU A 816 28.49 11.74 -8.28
C LEU A 816 27.02 12.12 -8.08
N ASP A 817 26.35 12.54 -9.14
CA ASP A 817 24.90 12.78 -9.11
C ASP A 817 24.13 11.50 -8.77
N PRO A 818 23.07 11.55 -7.93
CA PRO A 818 22.32 10.38 -7.52
C PRO A 818 21.80 9.54 -8.69
N VAL A 819 21.35 10.16 -9.79
CA VAL A 819 20.84 9.45 -10.97
C VAL A 819 21.95 8.68 -11.69
N LEU A 820 23.17 9.24 -11.73
CA LEU A 820 24.32 8.55 -12.30
C LEU A 820 24.79 7.42 -11.39
N GLN A 821 24.70 7.59 -10.06
CA GLN A 821 24.99 6.56 -9.09
C GLN A 821 23.99 5.39 -9.20
N GLU A 822 22.69 5.67 -9.27
CA GLU A 822 21.65 4.66 -9.54
C GLU A 822 21.89 3.92 -10.85
N ASN A 823 22.27 4.61 -11.93
CA ASN A 823 22.62 3.96 -13.19
C ASN A 823 23.83 3.02 -13.02
N LEU A 824 24.85 3.45 -12.27
CA LEU A 824 26.01 2.62 -12.01
C LEU A 824 25.65 1.40 -11.17
N ASP A 825 24.82 1.59 -10.14
CA ASP A 825 24.30 0.54 -9.27
C ASP A 825 23.40 -0.42 -10.04
N PHE A 826 22.59 0.06 -10.99
CA PHE A 826 21.84 -0.79 -11.91
C PHE A 826 22.76 -1.77 -12.62
N TYR A 827 23.97 -1.40 -13.04
CA TYR A 827 24.95 -2.30 -13.66
C TYR A 827 25.82 -3.09 -12.65
N ARG A 828 25.99 -2.57 -11.43
CA ARG A 828 26.81 -3.12 -10.35
C ARG A 828 26.09 -3.99 -9.34
N LEU A 829 24.76 -4.03 -9.32
CA LEU A 829 23.92 -4.97 -8.57
C LEU A 829 24.26 -6.40 -9.07
N LEU A 830 25.46 -6.80 -8.64
CA LEU A 830 26.12 -8.08 -8.72
C LEU A 830 25.21 -9.03 -8.03
#